data_AF-A0AAD9J0W3-F1
#
_entry.id   AF-A0AAD9J0W3-F1
#
_cell.length_a   1.000
_cell.length_b   1.000
_cell.length_c   1.000
_cell.angle_alpha   90.00
_cell.angle_beta   90.00
_cell.angle_gamma   90.00
#
_symmetry.space_group_name_H-M   'P 1'
#
loop_
_entity.id
_entity.type
_entity.pdbx_description
1 polymer ?
#
loop_
_entity_poly.entity_id
_entity_poly.type
_entity_poly.pdbx_seq_one_letter_code
_entity_poly.pdbx_strand_id
1 'polypeptide(L)'
;MQKEQEYMKRVLFLACKGRGKVAPNPLVGAVIVRDSQIIAEGWHHHYGSTHAEVEALRQAGSKARGADMFVNLEPCSRHWEGKHHPPCTDAIISAGIRRVYIAHMDPHPYVHGSGISTLRTHGISVSLGLLADKAHALNEVYTHYVRHKSVFVHLKYAQSLDAYIATRSGEARWISSRRARKHVHELRATYCGILVGSGTIHMDNPSLTVRHVRGINPQRFVVDSSLRVGDSSTFVRLAEDGKSIVFTAEEREHCDAAMRLRDKGVHVQTLPRDETGYLSLSALLNVLYHKHHIYSLLVEGNSVAVDGVCLTVIEKNDTFFTVEIHKTTGNKSTLGSLQRGQKVNLERAIQAKARFDGHFVQGHVNGVGVVQKYAWHVDDRELEVLLPDDLLQYCVPEGSITINGISLTIAKIKRDSIMLSIIPHTHEQTNLREMEKGRLVNIECDILGRYMNRLLHFSYLAHLNIPNIHENKAIYSSREARYSRATYAVSMLRKGKMIIVVDDETRENEGDFFKPACTVSAQDVNFMLHHGRGLICVALQQEQAEKLHLQPMSSDNTALQRTAFTESIDAAQGTTTGISAQERAFTIQKIADANAQGEDFLRPGHIFPIVADAQGLRKRRGHTEAAVMLSKEAGCVPPAGVICEILKDDGTMARWDDLCEIAERFSMPLVTIGDLMTYIEEKEGCEDTLRQHGVEDILLVSVPGAFEIPLACKELIRNKACDAIIALGVIIRGGTPHFEYLATQSTRSILQISVDHHIPIGYGILTVENLSQALERAGSKQGNKGREAALAAIEMLAISEALKKHTADR
;
A
#
# COMPACT_ATOMS: atom_id res chain seq x y z
N MET A 1 -22.41 -44.40 7.40
CA MET A 1 -21.65 -43.20 6.99
C MET A 1 -20.21 -43.48 6.55
N GLN A 2 -19.32 -44.03 7.40
CA GLN A 2 -17.88 -44.09 7.09
C GLN A 2 -17.53 -44.82 5.78
N LYS A 3 -18.01 -46.06 5.58
CA LYS A 3 -17.81 -46.80 4.32
C LYS A 3 -18.39 -46.10 3.08
N GLU A 4 -19.52 -45.41 3.22
CA GLU A 4 -20.13 -44.65 2.12
C GLU A 4 -19.24 -43.49 1.69
N GLN A 5 -18.60 -42.79 2.64
CA GLN A 5 -17.57 -41.79 2.33
C GLN A 5 -16.34 -42.40 1.66
N GLU A 6 -15.96 -43.64 1.96
CA GLU A 6 -14.84 -44.33 1.30
C GLU A 6 -15.16 -44.65 -0.17
N TYR A 7 -16.36 -45.16 -0.45
CA TYR A 7 -16.82 -45.34 -1.84
C TYR A 7 -16.89 -43.99 -2.59
N MET A 8 -17.38 -42.92 -1.96
CA MET A 8 -17.42 -41.59 -2.59
C MET A 8 -16.02 -40.97 -2.77
N LYS A 9 -15.06 -41.20 -1.87
CA LYS A 9 -13.64 -40.86 -2.11
C LYS A 9 -13.10 -41.60 -3.34
N ARG A 10 -13.45 -42.88 -3.52
CA ARG A 10 -13.04 -43.67 -4.70
C ARG A 10 -13.68 -43.14 -5.98
N VAL A 11 -14.96 -42.80 -5.96
CA VAL A 11 -15.66 -42.11 -7.06
C VAL A 11 -14.93 -40.83 -7.49
N LEU A 12 -14.56 -39.96 -6.54
CA LEU A 12 -13.84 -38.71 -6.82
C LEU A 12 -12.42 -38.96 -7.40
N PHE A 13 -11.74 -40.01 -6.94
CA PHE A 13 -10.46 -40.45 -7.51
C PHE A 13 -10.60 -40.96 -8.96
N LEU A 14 -11.67 -41.71 -9.25
CA LEU A 14 -11.97 -42.18 -10.61
C LEU A 14 -12.28 -40.99 -11.54
N ALA A 15 -13.14 -40.07 -11.10
CA ALA A 15 -13.49 -38.87 -11.84
C ALA A 15 -12.27 -38.02 -12.23
N CYS A 16 -11.26 -37.92 -11.36
CA CYS A 16 -10.00 -37.21 -11.66
C CYS A 16 -9.24 -37.75 -12.88
N LYS A 17 -9.43 -39.01 -13.29
CA LYS A 17 -8.75 -39.61 -14.46
C LYS A 17 -9.13 -38.97 -15.80
N GLY A 18 -10.29 -38.32 -15.89
CA GLY A 18 -10.76 -37.58 -17.08
C GLY A 18 -10.17 -36.17 -17.24
N ARG A 19 -9.35 -35.69 -16.28
CA ARG A 19 -8.85 -34.31 -16.26
C ARG A 19 -8.09 -33.96 -17.54
N GLY A 20 -8.40 -32.79 -18.12
CA GLY A 20 -7.83 -32.31 -19.38
C GLY A 20 -8.36 -33.01 -20.65
N LYS A 21 -9.31 -33.96 -20.54
CA LYS A 21 -9.83 -34.73 -21.69
C LYS A 21 -11.34 -34.65 -21.89
N VAL A 22 -12.11 -34.36 -20.83
CA VAL A 22 -13.58 -34.46 -20.83
C VAL A 22 -14.34 -33.19 -21.23
N ALA A 23 -13.71 -32.02 -21.06
CA ALA A 23 -14.34 -30.71 -21.27
C ALA A 23 -14.94 -30.60 -22.69
N PRO A 24 -16.16 -30.04 -22.87
CA PRO A 24 -17.03 -29.35 -21.91
C PRO A 24 -17.55 -30.17 -20.71
N ASN A 25 -17.65 -31.49 -20.86
CA ASN A 25 -18.37 -32.34 -19.92
C ASN A 25 -17.68 -32.38 -18.54
N PRO A 26 -18.45 -32.63 -17.46
CA PRO A 26 -17.89 -32.73 -16.11
C PRO A 26 -16.96 -33.93 -15.93
N LEU A 27 -16.14 -33.86 -14.88
CA LEU A 27 -15.43 -34.99 -14.30
C LEU A 27 -16.43 -35.83 -13.49
N VAL A 28 -16.82 -36.97 -14.04
CA VAL A 28 -17.74 -37.92 -13.39
C VAL A 28 -17.05 -39.27 -13.24
N GLY A 29 -17.20 -39.86 -12.06
CA GLY A 29 -16.87 -41.23 -11.73
C GLY A 29 -18.11 -41.93 -11.17
N ALA A 30 -18.13 -43.26 -11.25
CA ALA A 30 -19.18 -44.08 -10.66
C ALA A 30 -18.59 -45.36 -10.06
N VAL A 31 -19.20 -45.83 -8.97
CA VAL A 31 -18.85 -47.09 -8.29
C VAL A 31 -20.15 -47.82 -7.96
N ILE A 32 -20.22 -49.12 -8.24
CA ILE A 32 -21.35 -49.96 -7.86
C ILE A 32 -20.91 -50.91 -6.74
N VAL A 33 -21.68 -50.92 -5.66
CA VAL A 33 -21.40 -51.64 -4.41
C VAL A 33 -22.50 -52.65 -4.15
N ARG A 34 -22.10 -53.89 -3.88
CA ARG A 34 -22.99 -54.98 -3.47
C ARG A 34 -22.35 -55.70 -2.28
N ASP A 35 -23.16 -56.01 -1.26
CA ASP A 35 -22.73 -56.78 -0.09
C ASP A 35 -21.45 -56.22 0.60
N SER A 36 -21.33 -54.88 0.63
CA SER A 36 -20.16 -54.11 1.08
C SER A 36 -18.85 -54.30 0.28
N GLN A 37 -18.93 -54.76 -0.97
CA GLN A 37 -17.80 -54.85 -1.90
C GLN A 37 -18.07 -54.01 -3.16
N ILE A 38 -17.02 -53.38 -3.69
CA ILE A 38 -17.07 -52.74 -5.01
C ILE A 38 -17.10 -53.84 -6.07
N ILE A 39 -18.16 -53.88 -6.87
CA ILE A 39 -18.31 -54.85 -7.97
C ILE A 39 -18.06 -54.25 -9.36
N ALA A 40 -18.08 -52.92 -9.47
CA ALA A 40 -17.71 -52.20 -10.70
C ALA A 40 -17.30 -50.74 -10.44
N GLU A 41 -16.52 -50.19 -11.36
CA GLU A 41 -16.01 -48.82 -11.40
C GLU A 41 -16.12 -48.25 -12.81
N GLY A 42 -16.35 -46.94 -12.93
CA GLY A 42 -16.33 -46.23 -14.22
C GLY A 42 -15.95 -44.77 -14.07
N TRP A 43 -15.52 -44.13 -15.15
CA TRP A 43 -15.27 -42.69 -15.24
C TRP A 43 -15.43 -42.17 -16.67
N HIS A 44 -15.78 -40.89 -16.81
CA HIS A 44 -15.84 -40.26 -18.14
C HIS A 44 -14.40 -40.05 -18.66
N HIS A 45 -14.01 -40.75 -19.75
CA HIS A 45 -12.60 -40.85 -20.20
C HIS A 45 -12.14 -39.66 -21.04
N HIS A 46 -12.98 -39.24 -22.00
CA HIS A 46 -12.74 -38.14 -22.92
C HIS A 46 -14.07 -37.57 -23.43
N TYR A 47 -14.05 -36.36 -24.01
CA TYR A 47 -15.25 -35.78 -24.63
C TYR A 47 -15.85 -36.72 -25.68
N GLY A 48 -17.19 -36.81 -25.72
CA GLY A 48 -17.93 -37.77 -26.54
C GLY A 48 -18.01 -39.21 -26.01
N SER A 49 -17.21 -39.59 -25.00
CA SER A 49 -17.21 -40.97 -24.47
C SER A 49 -18.49 -41.34 -23.69
N THR A 50 -18.61 -42.64 -23.37
CA THR A 50 -19.66 -43.19 -22.50
C THR A 50 -19.56 -42.59 -21.09
N HIS A 51 -20.71 -42.34 -20.45
CA HIS A 51 -20.75 -41.84 -19.07
C HIS A 51 -20.28 -42.87 -18.03
N ALA A 52 -19.78 -42.39 -16.89
CA ALA A 52 -19.20 -43.22 -15.84
C ALA A 52 -20.19 -44.25 -15.28
N GLU A 53 -21.44 -43.83 -15.10
CA GLU A 53 -22.55 -44.66 -14.63
C GLU A 53 -22.80 -45.83 -15.59
N VAL A 54 -22.81 -45.55 -16.89
CA VAL A 54 -23.05 -46.55 -17.95
C VAL A 54 -21.85 -47.49 -18.13
N GLU A 55 -20.62 -47.01 -17.94
CA GLU A 55 -19.42 -47.86 -17.90
C GLU A 55 -19.46 -48.83 -16.70
N ALA A 56 -19.72 -48.32 -15.49
CA ALA A 56 -19.81 -49.15 -14.29
C ALA A 56 -20.95 -50.18 -14.39
N LEU A 57 -22.10 -49.80 -14.96
CA LEU A 57 -23.22 -50.72 -15.20
C LEU A 57 -22.87 -51.81 -16.22
N ARG A 58 -22.16 -51.48 -17.31
CA ARG A 58 -21.66 -52.46 -18.29
C ARG A 58 -20.67 -53.45 -17.64
N GLN A 59 -19.80 -52.99 -16.75
CA GLN A 59 -18.86 -53.85 -16.04
C GLN A 59 -19.55 -54.74 -14.98
N ALA A 60 -20.56 -54.23 -14.26
CA ALA A 60 -21.31 -55.00 -13.27
C ALA A 60 -22.23 -56.06 -13.89
N GLY A 61 -22.81 -55.76 -15.06
CA GLY A 61 -23.77 -56.64 -15.75
C GLY A 61 -24.94 -57.01 -14.85
N SER A 62 -25.32 -58.30 -14.86
CA SER A 62 -26.43 -58.81 -14.03
C SER A 62 -26.23 -58.64 -12.52
N LYS A 63 -24.99 -58.47 -12.03
CA LYS A 63 -24.70 -58.27 -10.60
C LYS A 63 -25.21 -56.92 -10.07
N ALA A 64 -25.47 -55.95 -10.96
CA ALA A 64 -26.02 -54.64 -10.61
C ALA A 64 -27.42 -54.71 -9.99
N ARG A 65 -28.23 -55.73 -10.32
CA ARG A 65 -29.61 -55.83 -9.79
C ARG A 65 -29.62 -56.00 -8.27
N GLY A 66 -30.23 -55.03 -7.58
CA GLY A 66 -30.29 -54.94 -6.12
C GLY A 66 -29.07 -54.25 -5.46
N ALA A 67 -28.06 -53.86 -6.25
CA ALA A 67 -26.88 -53.16 -5.76
C ALA A 67 -27.13 -51.66 -5.50
N ASP A 68 -26.19 -51.00 -4.84
CA ASP A 68 -26.19 -49.55 -4.61
C ASP A 68 -25.13 -48.88 -5.51
N MET A 69 -25.42 -47.69 -6.05
CA MET A 69 -24.48 -46.91 -6.86
C MET A 69 -24.04 -45.63 -6.14
N PHE A 70 -22.77 -45.24 -6.30
CA PHE A 70 -22.18 -43.99 -5.83
C PHE A 70 -21.68 -43.19 -7.04
N VAL A 71 -22.01 -41.90 -7.12
CA VAL A 71 -21.67 -41.00 -8.25
C VAL A 71 -21.48 -39.56 -7.75
N ASN A 72 -20.49 -38.83 -8.27
CA ASN A 72 -20.18 -37.48 -7.77
C ASN A 72 -21.02 -36.35 -8.40
N LEU A 73 -21.87 -36.66 -9.37
CA LEU A 73 -22.80 -35.73 -10.01
C LEU A 73 -24.14 -36.44 -10.25
N GLU A 74 -25.21 -35.68 -10.37
CA GLU A 74 -26.54 -36.22 -10.70
C GLU A 74 -26.54 -36.93 -12.08
N PRO A 75 -26.99 -38.19 -12.17
CA PRO A 75 -27.09 -38.91 -13.44
C PRO A 75 -28.01 -38.21 -14.43
N CYS A 76 -27.59 -38.09 -15.69
CA CYS A 76 -28.39 -37.38 -16.69
C CYS A 76 -29.72 -38.09 -17.02
N SER A 77 -30.78 -37.29 -17.12
CA SER A 77 -32.20 -37.68 -17.24
C SER A 77 -32.81 -37.47 -18.63
N ARG A 78 -32.01 -37.00 -19.59
CA ARG A 78 -32.45 -36.69 -20.96
C ARG A 78 -31.46 -37.23 -21.98
N HIS A 79 -31.97 -37.52 -23.18
CA HIS A 79 -31.11 -37.72 -24.33
C HIS A 79 -30.33 -36.43 -24.63
N TRP A 80 -29.07 -36.62 -25.01
CA TRP A 80 -28.17 -35.58 -25.49
C TRP A 80 -27.83 -35.87 -26.94
N GLU A 81 -27.82 -34.83 -27.76
CA GLU A 81 -27.50 -34.91 -29.17
C GLU A 81 -26.07 -35.46 -29.37
N GLY A 82 -25.89 -36.32 -30.38
CA GLY A 82 -24.63 -37.03 -30.62
C GLY A 82 -24.29 -38.17 -29.64
N LYS A 83 -25.17 -38.57 -28.72
CA LYS A 83 -24.92 -39.71 -27.81
C LYS A 83 -25.70 -40.97 -28.17
N HIS A 84 -24.98 -42.04 -28.49
CA HIS A 84 -25.52 -43.37 -28.85
C HIS A 84 -25.97 -44.23 -27.64
N HIS A 85 -26.18 -43.64 -26.46
CA HIS A 85 -26.69 -44.36 -25.29
C HIS A 85 -27.87 -43.60 -24.67
N PRO A 86 -28.84 -44.31 -24.04
CA PRO A 86 -29.93 -43.66 -23.32
C PRO A 86 -29.42 -42.84 -22.12
N PRO A 87 -30.30 -42.04 -21.49
CA PRO A 87 -30.03 -41.37 -20.22
C PRO A 87 -29.42 -42.31 -19.17
N CYS A 88 -28.60 -41.74 -18.28
CA CYS A 88 -27.99 -42.53 -17.21
C CYS A 88 -29.04 -42.98 -16.19
N THR A 89 -30.10 -42.19 -15.97
CA THR A 89 -31.30 -42.63 -15.22
C THR A 89 -31.85 -43.95 -15.73
N ASP A 90 -32.00 -44.06 -17.06
CA ASP A 90 -32.73 -45.15 -17.70
C ASP A 90 -31.88 -46.43 -17.69
N ALA A 91 -30.56 -46.29 -17.81
CA ALA A 91 -29.60 -47.38 -17.61
C ALA A 91 -29.60 -47.87 -16.15
N ILE A 92 -29.63 -46.96 -15.16
CA ILE A 92 -29.68 -47.26 -13.72
C ILE A 92 -30.99 -48.00 -13.37
N ILE A 93 -32.12 -47.56 -13.92
CA ILE A 93 -33.44 -48.17 -13.77
C ILE A 93 -33.47 -49.57 -14.43
N SER A 94 -33.03 -49.68 -15.68
CA SER A 94 -33.03 -50.95 -16.43
C SER A 94 -32.17 -52.04 -15.77
N ALA A 95 -31.06 -51.65 -15.14
CA ALA A 95 -30.20 -52.56 -14.39
C ALA A 95 -30.80 -53.00 -13.03
N GLY A 96 -31.81 -52.28 -12.52
CA GLY A 96 -32.42 -52.55 -11.22
C GLY A 96 -31.52 -52.18 -10.04
N ILE A 97 -30.79 -51.05 -10.13
CA ILE A 97 -30.09 -50.45 -8.99
C ILE A 97 -31.11 -50.08 -7.90
N ARG A 98 -30.83 -50.46 -6.65
CA ARG A 98 -31.73 -50.27 -5.51
C ARG A 98 -31.63 -48.86 -4.92
N ARG A 99 -30.41 -48.32 -4.82
CA ARG A 99 -30.13 -47.02 -4.19
C ARG A 99 -29.03 -46.28 -4.95
N VAL A 100 -29.12 -44.96 -5.03
CA VAL A 100 -28.09 -44.10 -5.62
C VAL A 100 -27.68 -43.02 -4.61
N TYR A 101 -26.38 -42.90 -4.39
CA TYR A 101 -25.74 -41.88 -3.56
C TYR A 101 -25.08 -40.84 -4.48
N ILE A 102 -25.60 -39.63 -4.47
CA ILE A 102 -25.19 -38.52 -5.34
C ILE A 102 -24.47 -37.48 -4.46
N ALA A 103 -23.26 -37.07 -4.84
CA ALA A 103 -22.55 -36.04 -4.07
C ALA A 103 -23.15 -34.63 -4.26
N HIS A 104 -23.46 -34.25 -5.50
CA HIS A 104 -23.88 -32.90 -5.89
C HIS A 104 -24.89 -32.96 -7.06
N MET A 105 -25.92 -32.11 -7.04
CA MET A 105 -26.91 -32.02 -8.15
C MET A 105 -26.28 -31.44 -9.41
N ASP A 106 -26.80 -31.69 -10.61
CA ASP A 106 -26.20 -31.09 -11.81
C ASP A 106 -26.47 -29.56 -11.81
N PRO A 107 -25.46 -28.69 -12.00
CA PRO A 107 -25.69 -27.26 -12.23
C PRO A 107 -26.44 -26.94 -13.53
N HIS A 108 -26.59 -27.89 -14.47
CA HIS A 108 -27.25 -27.68 -15.76
C HIS A 108 -28.78 -27.57 -15.63
N PRO A 109 -29.42 -26.49 -16.09
CA PRO A 109 -30.87 -26.26 -15.89
C PRO A 109 -31.78 -27.40 -16.33
N TYR A 110 -31.49 -28.08 -17.45
CA TYR A 110 -32.26 -29.23 -17.94
C TYR A 110 -32.05 -30.56 -17.16
N VAL A 111 -31.07 -30.63 -16.26
CA VAL A 111 -30.75 -31.84 -15.46
C VAL A 111 -31.00 -31.62 -13.97
N HIS A 112 -30.89 -30.37 -13.50
CA HIS A 112 -30.96 -29.96 -12.09
C HIS A 112 -32.18 -30.55 -11.34
N GLY A 113 -31.95 -31.57 -10.53
CA GLY A 113 -33.00 -32.27 -9.76
C GLY A 113 -33.89 -33.22 -10.58
N SER A 114 -33.82 -33.21 -11.92
CA SER A 114 -34.66 -34.05 -12.77
C SER A 114 -34.15 -35.50 -12.84
N GLY A 115 -32.84 -35.72 -12.72
CA GLY A 115 -32.28 -37.07 -12.56
C GLY A 115 -32.67 -37.70 -11.23
N ILE A 116 -32.57 -36.92 -10.15
CA ILE A 116 -33.02 -37.29 -8.80
C ILE A 116 -34.53 -37.59 -8.80
N SER A 117 -35.34 -36.78 -9.50
CA SER A 117 -36.78 -36.99 -9.63
C SER A 117 -37.11 -38.28 -10.39
N THR A 118 -36.57 -38.47 -11.60
CA THR A 118 -36.81 -39.67 -12.42
C THR A 118 -36.45 -40.95 -11.68
N LEU A 119 -35.32 -41.00 -10.98
CA LEU A 119 -34.93 -42.16 -10.17
C LEU A 119 -35.93 -42.45 -9.04
N ARG A 120 -36.35 -41.42 -8.29
CA ARG A 120 -37.30 -41.55 -7.17
C ARG A 120 -38.69 -42.03 -7.64
N THR A 121 -39.20 -41.49 -8.75
CA THR A 121 -40.49 -41.91 -9.33
C THR A 121 -40.49 -43.37 -9.76
N HIS A 122 -39.34 -43.93 -10.15
CA HIS A 122 -39.17 -45.35 -10.47
C HIS A 122 -38.79 -46.20 -9.23
N GLY A 123 -39.02 -45.71 -8.01
CA GLY A 123 -38.85 -46.44 -6.76
C GLY A 123 -37.40 -46.58 -6.26
N ILE A 124 -36.43 -45.93 -6.90
CA ILE A 124 -35.02 -45.99 -6.52
C ILE A 124 -34.75 -44.99 -5.39
N SER A 125 -34.15 -45.45 -4.29
CA SER A 125 -33.84 -44.58 -3.16
C SER A 125 -32.65 -43.68 -3.48
N VAL A 126 -32.80 -42.35 -3.34
CA VAL A 126 -31.74 -41.39 -3.70
C VAL A 126 -31.31 -40.56 -2.50
N SER A 127 -30.06 -40.74 -2.09
CA SER A 127 -29.35 -39.95 -1.07
C SER A 127 -28.49 -38.87 -1.75
N LEU A 128 -28.48 -37.65 -1.21
CA LEU A 128 -27.80 -36.48 -1.77
C LEU A 128 -26.87 -35.84 -0.74
N GLY A 129 -25.74 -35.28 -1.20
CA GLY A 129 -24.87 -34.40 -0.41
C GLY A 129 -23.59 -35.07 0.11
N LEU A 130 -23.38 -36.36 -0.14
CA LEU A 130 -22.25 -37.13 0.38
C LEU A 130 -20.92 -36.61 -0.21
N LEU A 131 -20.10 -35.94 0.60
CA LEU A 131 -18.87 -35.23 0.19
C LEU A 131 -19.12 -34.14 -0.89
N ALA A 132 -20.27 -33.46 -0.83
CA ALA A 132 -20.69 -32.43 -1.78
C ALA A 132 -19.59 -31.40 -2.11
N ASP A 133 -18.90 -30.85 -1.10
CA ASP A 133 -17.88 -29.81 -1.30
C ASP A 133 -16.71 -30.29 -2.15
N LYS A 134 -16.32 -31.57 -2.00
CA LYS A 134 -15.23 -32.17 -2.79
C LYS A 134 -15.67 -32.47 -4.22
N ALA A 135 -16.93 -32.82 -4.43
CA ALA A 135 -17.51 -32.97 -5.77
C ALA A 135 -17.70 -31.61 -6.49
N HIS A 136 -18.11 -30.57 -5.75
CA HIS A 136 -18.25 -29.21 -6.24
C HIS A 136 -16.88 -28.64 -6.65
N ALA A 137 -15.87 -28.74 -5.78
CA ALA A 137 -14.50 -28.31 -6.09
C ALA A 137 -13.87 -29.08 -7.26
N LEU A 138 -14.26 -30.35 -7.47
CA LEU A 138 -13.79 -31.12 -8.64
C LEU A 138 -14.40 -30.62 -9.96
N ASN A 139 -15.67 -30.17 -9.94
CA ASN A 139 -16.41 -29.69 -11.10
C ASN A 139 -16.64 -28.16 -11.08
N GLU A 140 -15.73 -27.41 -10.46
CA GLU A 140 -15.77 -25.95 -10.31
C GLU A 140 -15.89 -25.25 -11.68
N VAL A 141 -15.00 -25.61 -12.62
CA VAL A 141 -14.98 -25.09 -14.00
C VAL A 141 -16.30 -25.35 -14.74
N TYR A 142 -16.79 -26.59 -14.71
CA TYR A 142 -18.05 -26.98 -15.35
C TYR A 142 -19.24 -26.21 -14.74
N THR A 143 -19.28 -26.13 -13.41
CA THR A 143 -20.33 -25.42 -12.66
C THR A 143 -20.35 -23.94 -13.01
N HIS A 144 -19.18 -23.31 -13.11
CA HIS A 144 -19.08 -21.91 -13.51
C HIS A 144 -19.56 -21.70 -14.96
N TYR A 145 -19.00 -22.46 -15.91
CA TYR A 145 -19.32 -22.36 -17.33
C TYR A 145 -20.83 -22.51 -17.58
N VAL A 146 -21.46 -23.51 -16.96
CA VAL A 146 -22.89 -23.81 -17.14
C VAL A 146 -23.81 -22.79 -16.46
N ARG A 147 -23.46 -22.28 -15.28
CA ARG A 147 -24.32 -21.33 -14.54
C ARG A 147 -24.19 -19.90 -15.02
N HIS A 148 -22.97 -19.44 -15.28
CA HIS A 148 -22.70 -18.04 -15.59
C HIS A 148 -22.59 -17.75 -17.09
N LYS A 149 -22.51 -18.79 -17.93
CA LYS A 149 -22.30 -18.69 -19.38
C LYS A 149 -21.04 -17.86 -19.72
N SER A 150 -19.99 -18.07 -18.92
CA SER A 150 -18.72 -17.35 -18.98
C SER A 150 -17.53 -18.30 -18.86
N VAL A 151 -16.36 -17.83 -19.28
CA VAL A 151 -15.10 -18.59 -19.19
C VAL A 151 -14.60 -18.60 -17.74
N PHE A 152 -14.27 -19.77 -17.19
CA PHE A 152 -13.60 -19.82 -15.89
C PHE A 152 -12.15 -19.32 -16.01
N VAL A 153 -11.85 -18.13 -15.48
CA VAL A 153 -10.51 -17.55 -15.50
C VAL A 153 -9.73 -17.91 -14.23
N HIS A 154 -8.52 -18.45 -14.41
CA HIS A 154 -7.56 -18.72 -13.35
C HIS A 154 -6.40 -17.70 -13.50
N LEU A 155 -6.50 -16.55 -12.80
CA LEU A 155 -5.47 -15.50 -12.85
C LEU A 155 -4.20 -15.99 -12.16
N LYS A 156 -3.17 -16.25 -12.97
CA LYS A 156 -1.86 -16.76 -12.55
C LYS A 156 -0.85 -15.53 -12.40
N TYR A 157 -0.09 -15.20 -11.32
CA TYR A 157 1.12 -14.32 -11.27
C TYR A 157 2.31 -14.87 -10.39
N ALA A 158 3.60 -14.55 -10.66
CA ALA A 158 4.76 -15.06 -9.86
C ALA A 158 5.94 -14.06 -9.72
N GLN A 159 6.56 -13.97 -8.54
CA GLN A 159 7.44 -12.85 -8.12
C GLN A 159 8.51 -13.20 -7.05
N SER A 160 9.44 -12.27 -6.78
CA SER A 160 10.29 -12.23 -5.58
C SER A 160 9.52 -11.72 -4.34
N LEU A 161 10.11 -11.76 -3.13
CA LEU A 161 9.48 -11.19 -1.93
C LEU A 161 9.28 -9.67 -2.04
N ASP A 162 10.26 -8.96 -2.59
CA ASP A 162 10.17 -7.52 -2.87
C ASP A 162 9.28 -7.19 -4.09
N ALA A 163 8.30 -8.06 -4.38
CA ALA A 163 7.24 -7.92 -5.39
C ALA A 163 7.71 -7.73 -6.85
N TYR A 164 8.97 -8.06 -7.17
CA TYR A 164 9.48 -7.97 -8.53
C TYR A 164 9.25 -9.26 -9.33
N ILE A 165 8.68 -9.12 -10.52
CA ILE A 165 8.50 -10.20 -11.50
C ILE A 165 9.68 -10.35 -12.49
N ALA A 166 10.61 -9.40 -12.46
CA ALA A 166 11.85 -9.35 -13.23
C ALA A 166 12.85 -8.40 -12.54
N THR A 167 14.14 -8.48 -12.86
CA THR A 167 15.12 -7.45 -12.47
C THR A 167 14.87 -6.12 -13.20
N ARG A 168 15.55 -5.03 -12.80
CA ARG A 168 15.55 -3.74 -13.52
C ARG A 168 16.02 -3.85 -14.99
N SER A 169 16.81 -4.87 -15.33
CA SER A 169 17.24 -5.17 -16.71
C SER A 169 16.26 -6.08 -17.48
N GLY A 170 15.09 -6.40 -16.91
CA GLY A 170 14.09 -7.28 -17.52
C GLY A 170 14.37 -8.78 -17.37
N GLU A 171 15.34 -9.19 -16.56
CA GLU A 171 15.66 -10.60 -16.37
C GLU A 171 14.66 -11.27 -15.41
N ALA A 172 13.71 -12.03 -15.97
CA ALA A 172 12.71 -12.82 -15.24
C ALA A 172 13.06 -14.31 -15.11
N ARG A 173 14.20 -14.75 -15.67
CA ARG A 173 14.49 -16.17 -15.89
C ARG A 173 14.81 -16.91 -14.58
N TRP A 174 13.83 -17.70 -14.14
CA TRP A 174 13.90 -18.66 -13.03
C TRP A 174 13.78 -18.10 -11.60
N ILE A 175 13.01 -17.01 -11.41
CA ILE A 175 12.50 -16.61 -10.08
C ILE A 175 11.78 -17.79 -9.38
N SER A 176 11.05 -18.62 -10.15
CA SER A 176 10.38 -19.84 -9.66
C SER A 176 11.04 -21.13 -10.18
N SER A 177 11.06 -22.17 -9.35
CA SER A 177 11.92 -23.36 -9.51
C SER A 177 11.43 -24.42 -10.50
N ARG A 178 12.27 -25.44 -10.77
CA ARG A 178 11.91 -26.57 -11.65
C ARG A 178 10.64 -27.31 -11.20
N ARG A 179 10.37 -27.39 -9.89
CA ARG A 179 9.20 -28.05 -9.30
C ARG A 179 7.94 -27.18 -9.48
N ALA A 180 8.04 -25.88 -9.19
CA ALA A 180 6.98 -24.91 -9.52
C ALA A 180 6.62 -24.96 -11.02
N ARG A 181 7.62 -24.95 -11.90
CA ARG A 181 7.45 -25.02 -13.37
C ARG A 181 6.81 -26.33 -13.84
N LYS A 182 7.07 -27.46 -13.19
CA LYS A 182 6.34 -28.71 -13.46
C LYS A 182 4.86 -28.56 -13.14
N HIS A 183 4.51 -28.00 -11.97
CA HIS A 183 3.12 -27.78 -11.59
C HIS A 183 2.39 -26.81 -12.53
N VAL A 184 3.08 -25.76 -13.01
CA VAL A 184 2.57 -24.90 -14.09
C VAL A 184 2.18 -25.70 -15.35
N HIS A 185 2.96 -26.71 -15.74
CA HIS A 185 2.60 -27.58 -16.87
C HIS A 185 1.43 -28.54 -16.59
N GLU A 186 1.17 -28.91 -15.33
CA GLU A 186 -0.03 -29.67 -14.92
C GLU A 186 -1.30 -28.82 -15.05
N LEU A 187 -1.21 -27.52 -14.75
CA LEU A 187 -2.28 -26.55 -15.00
C LEU A 187 -2.50 -26.36 -16.51
N ARG A 188 -1.43 -26.15 -17.30
CA ARG A 188 -1.54 -26.06 -18.77
C ARG A 188 -2.14 -27.33 -19.42
N ALA A 189 -1.92 -28.50 -18.84
CA ALA A 189 -2.51 -29.76 -19.28
C ALA A 189 -3.97 -29.96 -18.84
N THR A 190 -4.49 -29.10 -17.97
CA THR A 190 -5.85 -29.15 -17.41
C THR A 190 -6.77 -28.08 -18.00
N TYR A 191 -6.23 -26.90 -18.31
CA TYR A 191 -6.98 -25.74 -18.81
C TYR A 191 -7.11 -25.76 -20.34
N CYS A 192 -8.24 -25.24 -20.85
CA CYS A 192 -8.54 -25.29 -22.28
C CYS A 192 -7.80 -24.21 -23.08
N GLY A 193 -7.62 -23.04 -22.47
CA GLY A 193 -6.86 -21.91 -23.01
C GLY A 193 -5.75 -21.44 -22.07
N ILE A 194 -4.74 -20.77 -22.63
CA ILE A 194 -3.71 -19.98 -21.92
C ILE A 194 -3.63 -18.58 -22.54
N LEU A 195 -3.60 -17.52 -21.72
CA LEU A 195 -3.58 -16.11 -22.14
C LEU A 195 -2.31 -15.40 -21.68
N VAL A 196 -1.71 -14.59 -22.55
CA VAL A 196 -0.68 -13.60 -22.21
C VAL A 196 -0.88 -12.28 -23.00
N GLY A 197 -0.26 -11.19 -22.57
CA GLY A 197 -0.12 -9.97 -23.40
C GLY A 197 1.11 -10.03 -24.31
N SER A 198 1.14 -9.24 -25.39
CA SER A 198 2.27 -9.24 -26.36
C SER A 198 3.63 -8.94 -25.74
N GLY A 199 3.70 -8.13 -24.68
CA GLY A 199 4.96 -7.91 -23.94
C GLY A 199 5.64 -9.20 -23.48
N THR A 200 4.86 -10.20 -23.04
CA THR A 200 5.38 -11.53 -22.66
C THR A 200 5.97 -12.28 -23.86
N ILE A 201 5.39 -12.11 -25.05
CA ILE A 201 5.92 -12.70 -26.29
C ILE A 201 7.23 -12.02 -26.69
N HIS A 202 7.36 -10.71 -26.50
CA HIS A 202 8.59 -9.97 -26.77
C HIS A 202 9.73 -10.32 -25.81
N MET A 203 9.47 -10.37 -24.50
CA MET A 203 10.51 -10.57 -23.49
C MET A 203 10.94 -12.05 -23.36
N ASP A 204 9.97 -12.98 -23.23
CA ASP A 204 10.26 -14.38 -22.94
C ASP A 204 10.32 -15.30 -24.18
N ASN A 205 9.76 -14.84 -25.31
CA ASN A 205 9.55 -15.63 -26.53
C ASN A 205 8.98 -17.05 -26.28
N PRO A 206 7.92 -17.20 -25.45
CA PRO A 206 7.50 -18.48 -24.91
C PRO A 206 6.70 -19.31 -25.92
N SER A 207 6.82 -20.63 -25.83
CA SER A 207 5.98 -21.57 -26.60
C SER A 207 4.59 -21.80 -26.01
N LEU A 208 4.35 -21.41 -24.74
CA LEU A 208 3.09 -21.60 -23.99
C LEU A 208 2.54 -23.06 -23.87
N THR A 209 3.17 -24.05 -24.52
CA THR A 209 2.82 -25.48 -24.53
C THR A 209 2.95 -26.21 -23.18
N VAL A 210 2.45 -27.45 -23.13
CA VAL A 210 2.73 -28.46 -22.10
C VAL A 210 4.06 -29.17 -22.44
N ARG A 211 5.01 -29.26 -21.48
CA ARG A 211 6.34 -29.84 -21.72
C ARG A 211 6.94 -30.68 -20.58
N HIS A 212 6.49 -30.51 -19.33
CA HIS A 212 7.07 -31.22 -18.17
C HIS A 212 6.15 -32.31 -17.58
N VAL A 213 4.98 -32.53 -18.19
CA VAL A 213 4.06 -33.64 -17.92
C VAL A 213 3.39 -34.08 -19.23
N ARG A 214 2.69 -35.22 -19.23
CA ARG A 214 1.81 -35.62 -20.34
C ARG A 214 0.50 -34.83 -20.26
N GLY A 215 0.03 -34.31 -21.38
CA GLY A 215 -1.20 -33.52 -21.48
C GLY A 215 -1.47 -33.04 -22.90
N ILE A 216 -2.63 -32.43 -23.13
CA ILE A 216 -2.98 -31.78 -24.40
C ILE A 216 -2.51 -30.32 -24.33
N ASN A 217 -1.97 -29.77 -25.42
CA ASN A 217 -1.65 -28.34 -25.48
C ASN A 217 -2.94 -27.49 -25.46
N PRO A 218 -3.04 -26.47 -24.59
CA PRO A 218 -4.15 -25.52 -24.59
C PRO A 218 -4.15 -24.67 -25.87
N GLN A 219 -5.28 -24.04 -26.18
CA GLN A 219 -5.31 -22.91 -27.12
C GLN A 219 -4.52 -21.74 -26.55
N ARG A 220 -3.64 -21.13 -27.34
CA ARG A 220 -2.71 -20.07 -26.91
C ARG A 220 -3.23 -18.75 -27.45
N PHE A 221 -3.58 -17.86 -26.53
CA PHE A 221 -4.15 -16.55 -26.81
C PHE A 221 -3.16 -15.45 -26.45
N VAL A 222 -2.95 -14.50 -27.35
CA VAL A 222 -2.14 -13.30 -27.10
C VAL A 222 -2.98 -12.05 -27.30
N VAL A 223 -3.00 -11.17 -26.30
CA VAL A 223 -3.63 -9.84 -26.42
C VAL A 223 -2.61 -8.84 -26.96
N ASP A 224 -2.87 -8.27 -28.13
CA ASP A 224 -1.97 -7.34 -28.81
C ASP A 224 -2.72 -6.30 -29.66
N SER A 225 -3.13 -5.20 -29.04
CA SER A 225 -3.85 -4.07 -29.69
C SER A 225 -3.14 -3.44 -30.88
N SER A 226 -1.85 -3.72 -31.09
CA SER A 226 -1.01 -3.10 -32.12
C SER A 226 -0.42 -4.09 -33.14
N LEU A 227 -0.57 -5.40 -32.97
CA LEU A 227 0.10 -6.44 -33.76
C LEU A 227 1.63 -6.27 -33.86
N ARG A 228 2.27 -6.19 -32.69
CA ARG A 228 3.73 -6.20 -32.52
C ARG A 228 4.31 -7.62 -32.44
N VAL A 229 3.50 -8.64 -32.11
CA VAL A 229 3.92 -10.06 -31.99
C VAL A 229 4.84 -10.46 -33.14
N GLY A 230 6.09 -10.78 -32.78
CA GLY A 230 7.17 -10.96 -33.75
C GLY A 230 6.94 -12.14 -34.70
N ASP A 231 7.10 -11.86 -36.00
CA ASP A 231 7.06 -12.77 -37.16
C ASP A 231 7.91 -14.05 -37.04
N SER A 232 8.89 -14.09 -36.13
CA SER A 232 9.83 -15.20 -35.85
C SER A 232 9.63 -15.85 -34.47
N SER A 233 8.69 -15.36 -33.66
CA SER A 233 8.47 -15.84 -32.30
C SER A 233 8.04 -17.30 -32.25
N THR A 234 8.36 -17.97 -31.14
CA THR A 234 8.02 -19.38 -30.89
C THR A 234 6.49 -19.60 -30.85
N PHE A 235 5.73 -18.56 -30.52
CA PHE A 235 4.27 -18.58 -30.60
C PHE A 235 3.77 -18.65 -32.05
N VAL A 236 4.36 -17.87 -32.97
CA VAL A 236 4.03 -17.91 -34.41
C VAL A 236 4.53 -19.22 -35.04
N ARG A 237 5.76 -19.65 -34.75
CA ARG A 237 6.35 -20.92 -35.26
C ARG A 237 5.67 -22.21 -34.76
N LEU A 238 4.67 -22.11 -33.90
CA LEU A 238 3.85 -23.24 -33.43
C LEU A 238 2.40 -23.18 -33.92
N ALA A 239 2.04 -22.20 -34.76
CA ALA A 239 0.67 -21.99 -35.22
C ALA A 239 0.12 -23.12 -36.10
N GLU A 240 0.99 -23.95 -36.69
CA GLU A 240 0.65 -25.14 -37.47
C GLU A 240 -0.24 -26.15 -36.71
N ASP A 241 -0.24 -26.16 -35.37
CA ASP A 241 -1.16 -27.01 -34.58
C ASP A 241 -2.59 -26.45 -34.46
N GLY A 242 -2.88 -25.32 -35.12
CA GLY A 242 -4.17 -24.63 -35.13
C GLY A 242 -4.50 -23.86 -33.85
N LYS A 243 -3.56 -23.73 -32.91
CA LYS A 243 -3.82 -23.21 -31.55
C LYS A 243 -3.09 -21.91 -31.20
N SER A 244 -2.59 -21.14 -32.16
CA SER A 244 -2.06 -19.78 -31.93
C SER A 244 -3.07 -18.74 -32.39
N ILE A 245 -3.65 -17.98 -31.46
CA ILE A 245 -4.67 -16.96 -31.71
C ILE A 245 -4.21 -15.60 -31.14
N VAL A 246 -4.33 -14.53 -31.93
CA VAL A 246 -4.01 -13.16 -31.50
C VAL A 246 -5.27 -12.31 -31.51
N PHE A 247 -5.53 -11.62 -30.40
CA PHE A 247 -6.59 -10.62 -30.28
C PHE A 247 -6.03 -9.22 -30.45
N THR A 248 -6.61 -8.44 -31.36
CA THR A 248 -6.15 -7.09 -31.69
C THR A 248 -7.31 -6.10 -31.82
N ALA A 249 -7.01 -4.81 -32.05
CA ALA A 249 -8.03 -3.78 -32.22
C ALA A 249 -8.68 -3.86 -33.61
N GLU A 250 -9.96 -3.49 -33.72
CA GLU A 250 -10.75 -3.57 -34.96
C GLU A 250 -10.08 -2.84 -36.14
N GLU A 251 -9.50 -1.66 -35.91
CA GLU A 251 -8.77 -0.88 -36.90
C GLU A 251 -7.45 -1.52 -37.39
N ARG A 252 -7.06 -2.70 -36.86
CA ARG A 252 -5.88 -3.46 -37.27
C ARG A 252 -6.22 -4.67 -38.14
N GLU A 253 -7.50 -4.97 -38.41
CA GLU A 253 -7.90 -6.26 -39.02
C GLU A 253 -7.23 -6.55 -40.38
N HIS A 254 -7.05 -5.53 -41.20
CA HIS A 254 -6.59 -5.62 -42.59
C HIS A 254 -5.19 -5.03 -42.84
N CYS A 255 -4.41 -4.73 -41.79
CA CYS A 255 -3.04 -4.26 -41.96
C CYS A 255 -2.06 -5.41 -42.25
N ASP A 256 -0.92 -5.11 -42.88
CA ASP A 256 0.08 -6.10 -43.30
C ASP A 256 0.52 -7.06 -42.18
N ALA A 257 0.58 -6.57 -40.93
CA ALA A 257 0.93 -7.39 -39.78
C ALA A 257 -0.14 -8.46 -39.48
N ALA A 258 -1.42 -8.13 -39.68
CA ALA A 258 -2.51 -9.10 -39.57
C ALA A 258 -2.48 -10.13 -40.70
N MET A 259 -2.08 -9.72 -41.90
CA MET A 259 -1.94 -10.61 -43.06
C MET A 259 -0.77 -11.58 -42.85
N ARG A 260 0.45 -11.09 -42.58
CA ARG A 260 1.64 -11.93 -42.32
C ARG A 260 1.45 -12.95 -41.20
N LEU A 261 0.69 -12.61 -40.15
CA LEU A 261 0.35 -13.54 -39.08
C LEU A 261 -0.61 -14.65 -39.57
N ARG A 262 -1.65 -14.31 -40.33
CA ARG A 262 -2.58 -15.29 -40.93
C ARG A 262 -1.88 -16.19 -41.95
N ASP A 263 -0.98 -15.64 -42.77
CA ASP A 263 -0.17 -16.41 -43.74
C ASP A 263 0.73 -17.46 -43.05
N LYS A 264 1.09 -17.20 -41.78
CA LYS A 264 1.84 -18.12 -40.91
C LYS A 264 0.93 -19.00 -40.02
N GLY A 265 -0.36 -19.08 -40.33
CA GLY A 265 -1.35 -19.92 -39.64
C GLY A 265 -1.86 -19.37 -38.29
N VAL A 266 -1.47 -18.15 -37.89
CA VAL A 266 -1.97 -17.54 -36.65
C VAL A 266 -3.36 -16.97 -36.88
N HIS A 267 -4.33 -17.38 -36.06
CA HIS A 267 -5.69 -16.86 -36.16
C HIS A 267 -5.76 -15.46 -35.56
N VAL A 268 -5.70 -14.42 -36.40
CA VAL A 268 -5.88 -13.02 -35.97
C VAL A 268 -7.36 -12.68 -35.91
N GLN A 269 -7.83 -12.29 -34.72
CA GLN A 269 -9.19 -11.83 -34.46
C GLN A 269 -9.20 -10.45 -33.81
N THR A 270 -10.21 -9.67 -34.15
CA THR A 270 -10.48 -8.33 -33.62
C THR A 270 -11.32 -8.35 -32.34
N LEU A 271 -11.16 -7.29 -31.54
CA LEU A 271 -11.96 -6.94 -30.38
C LEU A 271 -12.18 -5.41 -30.35
N PRO A 272 -13.35 -4.94 -29.89
CA PRO A 272 -13.60 -3.53 -29.69
C PRO A 272 -12.75 -2.97 -28.54
N ARG A 273 -12.52 -1.66 -28.59
CA ARG A 273 -11.93 -0.93 -27.47
C ARG A 273 -13.00 -0.61 -26.42
N ASP A 274 -12.58 -0.53 -25.16
CA ASP A 274 -13.39 -0.02 -24.05
C ASP A 274 -13.28 1.50 -23.90
N GLU A 275 -14.00 2.06 -22.94
CA GLU A 275 -14.03 3.51 -22.61
C GLU A 275 -12.66 4.07 -22.19
N THR A 276 -11.70 3.22 -21.80
CA THR A 276 -10.32 3.61 -21.47
C THR A 276 -9.36 3.46 -22.66
N GLY A 277 -9.88 3.04 -23.82
CA GLY A 277 -9.13 2.86 -25.06
C GLY A 277 -8.36 1.54 -25.15
N TYR A 278 -8.46 0.64 -24.17
CA TYR A 278 -7.83 -0.69 -24.20
C TYR A 278 -8.76 -1.72 -24.85
N LEU A 279 -8.28 -2.94 -25.14
CA LEU A 279 -9.15 -3.99 -25.71
C LEU A 279 -10.08 -4.54 -24.64
N SER A 280 -11.39 -4.52 -24.91
CA SER A 280 -12.40 -4.89 -23.93
C SER A 280 -12.25 -6.34 -23.46
N LEU A 281 -11.90 -6.52 -22.19
CA LEU A 281 -11.80 -7.84 -21.56
C LEU A 281 -13.16 -8.57 -21.51
N SER A 282 -14.27 -7.83 -21.42
CA SER A 282 -15.62 -8.39 -21.52
C SER A 282 -15.89 -8.95 -22.91
N ALA A 283 -15.49 -8.25 -23.97
CA ALA A 283 -15.57 -8.76 -25.34
C ALA A 283 -14.67 -9.99 -25.55
N LEU A 284 -13.44 -9.97 -25.01
CA LEU A 284 -12.52 -11.11 -25.02
C LEU A 284 -13.16 -12.37 -24.39
N LEU A 285 -13.72 -12.27 -23.19
CA LEU A 285 -14.33 -13.40 -22.50
C LEU A 285 -15.58 -13.92 -23.25
N ASN A 286 -16.41 -13.03 -23.80
CA ASN A 286 -17.56 -13.41 -24.63
C ASN A 286 -17.12 -14.14 -25.91
N VAL A 287 -16.08 -13.65 -26.60
CA VAL A 287 -15.51 -14.29 -27.79
C VAL A 287 -14.91 -15.65 -27.47
N LEU A 288 -14.18 -15.77 -26.35
CA LEU A 288 -13.60 -17.03 -25.90
C LEU A 288 -14.68 -18.07 -25.56
N TYR A 289 -15.78 -17.66 -24.92
CA TYR A 289 -16.92 -18.54 -24.62
C TYR A 289 -17.69 -18.94 -25.89
N HIS A 290 -18.14 -17.97 -26.69
CA HIS A 290 -19.07 -18.21 -27.80
C HIS A 290 -18.42 -18.74 -29.08
N LYS A 291 -17.22 -18.27 -29.45
CA LYS A 291 -16.57 -18.61 -30.72
C LYS A 291 -15.46 -19.65 -30.60
N HIS A 292 -14.66 -19.58 -29.52
CA HIS A 292 -13.54 -20.52 -29.29
C HIS A 292 -13.89 -21.67 -28.33
N HIS A 293 -15.10 -21.64 -27.75
CA HIS A 293 -15.62 -22.64 -26.81
C HIS A 293 -14.68 -22.95 -25.63
N ILE A 294 -14.08 -21.91 -25.06
CA ILE A 294 -13.14 -22.04 -23.95
C ILE A 294 -13.89 -22.11 -22.62
N TYR A 295 -13.91 -23.30 -22.03
CA TYR A 295 -14.50 -23.54 -20.70
C TYR A 295 -13.63 -22.96 -19.56
N SER A 296 -12.31 -22.97 -19.75
CA SER A 296 -11.33 -22.55 -18.76
C SER A 296 -10.10 -21.91 -19.37
N LEU A 297 -9.67 -20.78 -18.79
CA LEU A 297 -8.56 -19.95 -19.26
C LEU A 297 -7.51 -19.77 -18.16
N LEU A 298 -6.25 -20.07 -18.48
CA LEU A 298 -5.11 -19.92 -17.59
C LEU A 298 -4.32 -18.65 -17.93
N VAL A 299 -4.18 -17.72 -16.98
CA VAL A 299 -3.09 -16.72 -16.93
C VAL A 299 -2.00 -17.30 -15.99
N GLU A 300 -0.75 -16.80 -15.79
CA GLU A 300 0.38 -17.64 -15.25
C GLU A 300 1.20 -17.27 -13.95
N GLY A 301 0.94 -17.92 -12.79
CA GLY A 301 1.75 -18.02 -11.51
C GLY A 301 0.92 -18.06 -10.15
N ASN A 302 1.17 -18.85 -9.11
CA ASN A 302 0.16 -19.02 -8.00
C ASN A 302 0.71 -18.72 -6.59
N SER A 303 -0.16 -18.55 -5.57
CA SER A 303 0.27 -18.30 -4.18
C SER A 303 -0.63 -18.84 -3.05
N VAL A 304 -0.05 -18.91 -1.84
CA VAL A 304 -0.66 -19.08 -0.51
C VAL A 304 0.10 -18.17 0.46
N ALA A 305 -0.54 -17.65 1.52
CA ALA A 305 0.16 -16.87 2.54
C ALA A 305 0.62 -17.77 3.72
N VAL A 306 1.87 -17.62 4.13
CA VAL A 306 2.49 -18.33 5.28
C VAL A 306 3.11 -17.29 6.21
N ASP A 307 2.61 -17.18 7.44
CA ASP A 307 2.90 -16.07 8.35
C ASP A 307 2.85 -14.70 7.65
N GLY A 308 1.84 -14.49 6.80
CA GLY A 308 1.66 -13.25 6.04
C GLY A 308 2.54 -13.09 4.80
N VAL A 309 3.43 -14.04 4.46
CA VAL A 309 4.22 -13.99 3.23
C VAL A 309 3.52 -14.75 2.10
N CYS A 310 3.24 -14.07 1.00
CA CYS A 310 2.75 -14.64 -0.25
C CYS A 310 3.81 -15.55 -0.92
N LEU A 311 3.55 -16.85 -1.02
CA LEU A 311 4.48 -17.88 -1.52
C LEU A 311 3.83 -18.81 -2.56
N THR A 312 4.52 -19.13 -3.64
CA THR A 312 4.04 -20.11 -4.63
C THR A 312 4.11 -21.55 -4.12
N VAL A 313 2.94 -22.20 -4.01
CA VAL A 313 2.83 -23.64 -3.74
C VAL A 313 3.37 -24.43 -4.92
N ILE A 314 4.35 -25.31 -4.67
CA ILE A 314 5.04 -26.12 -5.69
C ILE A 314 4.61 -27.60 -5.67
N GLU A 315 3.99 -28.07 -4.58
CA GLU A 315 3.31 -29.37 -4.44
C GLU A 315 2.34 -29.30 -3.24
N LYS A 316 1.30 -30.14 -3.24
CA LYS A 316 0.52 -30.44 -2.03
C LYS A 316 -0.08 -31.85 -2.07
N ASN A 317 -0.43 -32.37 -0.90
CA ASN A 317 -1.35 -33.49 -0.72
C ASN A 317 -2.40 -33.15 0.36
N ASP A 318 -3.00 -34.16 1.00
CA ASP A 318 -4.02 -33.97 2.03
C ASP A 318 -3.48 -33.53 3.41
N THR A 319 -2.16 -33.56 3.64
CA THR A 319 -1.54 -33.29 4.96
C THR A 319 -0.37 -32.31 4.94
N PHE A 320 0.28 -32.09 3.79
CA PHE A 320 1.33 -31.09 3.62
C PHE A 320 1.25 -30.37 2.27
N PHE A 321 1.90 -29.20 2.21
CA PHE A 321 2.25 -28.52 0.98
C PHE A 321 3.74 -28.16 1.00
N THR A 322 4.30 -27.85 -0.16
CA THR A 322 5.65 -27.32 -0.30
C THR A 322 5.60 -25.96 -0.99
N VAL A 323 6.47 -25.07 -0.56
CA VAL A 323 6.78 -23.77 -1.16
C VAL A 323 8.29 -23.69 -1.37
N GLU A 324 8.78 -22.81 -2.25
CA GLU A 324 10.20 -22.51 -2.37
C GLU A 324 10.44 -21.04 -2.01
N ILE A 325 11.44 -20.80 -1.18
CA ILE A 325 11.73 -19.49 -0.58
C ILE A 325 13.02 -18.97 -1.24
N HIS A 326 12.92 -17.89 -2.01
CA HIS A 326 14.10 -17.26 -2.61
C HIS A 326 15.01 -16.68 -1.52
N LYS A 327 16.31 -16.50 -1.79
CA LYS A 327 17.26 -15.99 -0.77
C LYS A 327 16.84 -14.63 -0.22
N THR A 328 16.39 -13.71 -1.08
CA THR A 328 15.82 -12.42 -0.66
C THR A 328 14.56 -12.58 0.20
N THR A 329 13.74 -13.60 -0.08
CA THR A 329 12.55 -13.94 0.70
C THR A 329 12.91 -14.39 2.11
N GLY A 330 13.88 -15.30 2.25
CA GLY A 330 14.37 -15.74 3.55
C GLY A 330 15.06 -14.63 4.35
N ASN A 331 15.72 -13.69 3.67
CA ASN A 331 16.48 -12.61 4.33
C ASN A 331 15.62 -11.43 4.81
N LYS A 332 14.46 -11.14 4.20
CA LYS A 332 13.58 -9.99 4.58
C LYS A 332 12.28 -10.43 5.28
N SER A 333 12.18 -11.68 5.73
CA SER A 333 11.02 -12.20 6.47
C SER A 333 11.45 -13.24 7.51
N THR A 334 10.57 -13.59 8.45
CA THR A 334 10.82 -14.65 9.44
C THR A 334 11.07 -16.03 8.80
N LEU A 335 10.65 -16.25 7.56
CA LEU A 335 10.72 -17.54 6.88
C LEU A 335 12.13 -18.15 6.81
N GLY A 336 13.17 -17.32 6.73
CA GLY A 336 14.56 -17.78 6.74
C GLY A 336 15.03 -18.36 8.07
N SER A 337 14.26 -18.15 9.15
CA SER A 337 14.55 -18.59 10.52
C SER A 337 13.64 -19.70 11.03
N LEU A 338 12.65 -20.15 10.23
CA LEU A 338 11.65 -21.13 10.66
C LEU A 338 12.25 -22.49 11.02
N GLN A 339 11.88 -23.00 12.19
CA GLN A 339 12.32 -24.30 12.69
C GLN A 339 11.31 -25.42 12.45
N ARG A 340 11.78 -26.66 12.34
CA ARG A 340 10.94 -27.83 12.10
C ARG A 340 10.00 -28.07 13.29
N GLY A 341 8.69 -27.94 13.06
CA GLY A 341 7.65 -28.13 14.08
C GLY A 341 7.10 -26.82 14.66
N GLN A 342 7.71 -25.67 14.32
CA GLN A 342 7.18 -24.35 14.64
C GLN A 342 5.83 -24.12 13.94
N LYS A 343 4.87 -23.51 14.64
CA LYS A 343 3.54 -23.21 14.08
C LYS A 343 3.53 -21.88 13.35
N VAL A 344 2.96 -21.90 12.16
CA VAL A 344 2.81 -20.79 11.23
C VAL A 344 1.33 -20.58 10.93
N ASN A 345 0.93 -19.34 10.69
CA ASN A 345 -0.42 -19.03 10.20
C ASN A 345 -0.48 -19.35 8.70
N LEU A 346 -1.60 -19.92 8.25
CA LEU A 346 -1.81 -20.33 6.86
C LEU A 346 -3.08 -19.68 6.34
N GLU A 347 -2.95 -18.79 5.36
CA GLU A 347 -4.07 -18.11 4.73
C GLU A 347 -4.10 -18.37 3.23
N ARG A 348 -5.32 -18.51 2.69
CA ARG A 348 -5.57 -18.74 1.26
C ARG A 348 -6.12 -17.47 0.66
N ALA A 349 -5.73 -17.17 -0.58
CA ALA A 349 -6.35 -16.12 -1.37
C ALA A 349 -7.89 -16.20 -1.32
N ILE A 350 -8.51 -15.09 -0.94
CA ILE A 350 -9.96 -14.95 -0.84
C ILE A 350 -10.63 -15.25 -2.19
N GLN A 351 -11.77 -15.95 -2.17
CA GLN A 351 -12.53 -16.17 -3.40
C GLN A 351 -13.17 -14.84 -3.84
N ALA A 352 -13.13 -14.51 -5.14
CA ALA A 352 -13.72 -13.26 -5.66
C ALA A 352 -15.24 -13.11 -5.43
N LYS A 353 -15.92 -14.18 -4.98
CA LYS A 353 -17.35 -14.22 -4.59
C LYS A 353 -17.56 -14.24 -3.06
N ALA A 354 -16.50 -14.23 -2.27
CA ALA A 354 -16.61 -14.15 -0.82
C ALA A 354 -16.97 -12.72 -0.39
N ARG A 355 -17.45 -12.58 0.84
CA ARG A 355 -17.76 -11.29 1.43
C ARG A 355 -16.45 -10.53 1.69
N PHE A 356 -16.37 -9.30 1.18
CA PHE A 356 -15.28 -8.37 1.47
C PHE A 356 -15.72 -7.43 2.60
N ASP A 357 -15.27 -7.71 3.82
CA ASP A 357 -15.33 -6.80 4.96
C ASP A 357 -14.10 -6.97 5.87
N GLY A 358 -13.79 -5.91 6.62
CA GLY A 358 -12.58 -5.83 7.45
C GLY A 358 -11.35 -5.30 6.70
N HIS A 359 -10.17 -5.66 7.21
CA HIS A 359 -8.86 -5.18 6.75
C HIS A 359 -8.31 -6.01 5.59
N PHE A 360 -7.66 -5.35 4.63
CA PHE A 360 -7.15 -5.95 3.40
C PHE A 360 -5.74 -6.57 3.58
N VAL A 361 -5.69 -7.81 4.07
CA VAL A 361 -4.46 -8.62 4.06
C VAL A 361 -4.13 -9.06 2.62
N GLN A 362 -2.92 -8.76 2.13
CA GLN A 362 -2.51 -9.14 0.77
C GLN A 362 -1.49 -10.30 0.75
N GLY A 363 -0.80 -10.54 1.87
CA GLY A 363 0.38 -11.39 1.93
C GLY A 363 1.68 -10.64 1.56
N HIS A 364 1.68 -9.31 1.71
CA HIS A 364 2.74 -8.40 1.23
C HIS A 364 3.54 -7.79 2.39
N VAL A 365 4.26 -8.66 3.12
CA VAL A 365 5.17 -8.29 4.21
C VAL A 365 6.10 -7.14 3.79
N ASN A 366 5.98 -6.01 4.48
CA ASN A 366 6.81 -4.82 4.29
C ASN A 366 8.13 -4.92 5.06
N GLY A 367 8.17 -5.67 6.17
CA GLY A 367 9.40 -5.97 6.89
C GLY A 367 9.19 -6.85 8.13
N VAL A 368 10.17 -6.83 9.04
CA VAL A 368 10.17 -7.65 10.27
C VAL A 368 10.19 -6.75 11.49
N GLY A 369 9.30 -7.02 12.45
CA GLY A 369 9.26 -6.39 13.77
C GLY A 369 9.71 -7.35 14.87
N VAL A 370 9.89 -6.84 16.08
CA VAL A 370 10.37 -7.61 17.25
C VAL A 370 9.41 -7.43 18.43
N VAL A 371 8.95 -8.53 19.02
CA VAL A 371 8.03 -8.47 20.18
C VAL A 371 8.75 -7.93 21.43
N GLN A 372 8.31 -6.77 21.97
CA GLN A 372 8.86 -6.17 23.19
C GLN A 372 8.15 -6.63 24.47
N LYS A 373 6.81 -6.68 24.45
CA LYS A 373 5.91 -7.13 25.52
C LYS A 373 4.87 -8.06 24.89
N TYR A 374 4.54 -9.15 25.57
CA TYR A 374 3.33 -9.90 25.28
C TYR A 374 2.65 -10.21 26.61
N ALA A 375 1.37 -9.87 26.74
CA ALA A 375 0.57 -10.08 27.94
C ALA A 375 -0.74 -10.78 27.58
N TRP A 376 -1.08 -11.82 28.35
CA TRP A 376 -2.30 -12.60 28.14
C TRP A 376 -2.97 -12.98 29.47
N HIS A 377 -3.76 -12.05 29.98
CA HIS A 377 -4.57 -12.20 31.18
C HIS A 377 -6.02 -11.75 30.92
N VAL A 378 -6.88 -11.81 31.95
CA VAL A 378 -8.28 -11.39 31.83
C VAL A 378 -8.35 -9.90 31.48
N ASP A 379 -7.52 -9.08 32.12
CA ASP A 379 -7.59 -7.61 32.06
C ASP A 379 -6.53 -6.95 31.15
N ASP A 380 -5.46 -7.68 30.78
CA ASP A 380 -4.36 -7.21 29.92
C ASP A 380 -4.14 -8.22 28.78
N ARG A 381 -4.40 -7.80 27.53
CA ARG A 381 -4.40 -8.63 26.31
C ARG A 381 -3.64 -7.96 25.17
N GLU A 382 -2.50 -7.37 25.53
CA GLU A 382 -1.68 -6.55 24.65
C GLU A 382 -0.48 -7.30 24.07
N LEU A 383 -0.23 -7.08 22.78
CA LEU A 383 1.04 -7.37 22.13
C LEU A 383 1.73 -6.07 21.75
N GLU A 384 2.96 -5.87 22.21
CA GLU A 384 3.80 -4.74 21.83
C GLU A 384 4.92 -5.18 20.87
N VAL A 385 5.01 -4.53 19.71
CA VAL A 385 5.95 -4.85 18.65
C VAL A 385 6.80 -3.62 18.33
N LEU A 386 8.12 -3.74 18.48
CA LEU A 386 9.10 -2.81 17.94
C LEU A 386 9.05 -2.86 16.41
N LEU A 387 8.98 -1.70 15.78
CA LEU A 387 8.93 -1.57 14.32
C LEU A 387 10.08 -0.68 13.81
N PRO A 388 10.58 -0.94 12.59
CA PRO A 388 11.40 0.01 11.86
C PRO A 388 10.69 1.36 11.60
N ASP A 389 11.46 2.45 11.65
CA ASP A 389 11.03 3.85 11.44
C ASP A 389 10.39 4.13 10.07
N ASP A 390 10.63 3.26 9.08
CA ASP A 390 10.05 3.29 7.75
C ASP A 390 8.72 2.53 7.66
N LEU A 391 8.40 1.66 8.64
CA LEU A 391 7.08 1.01 8.75
C LEU A 391 6.14 1.76 9.69
N LEU A 392 6.66 2.40 10.75
CA LEU A 392 5.88 3.20 11.70
C LEU A 392 5.08 4.32 11.04
N GLN A 393 5.60 4.93 9.96
CA GLN A 393 4.90 5.99 9.22
C GLN A 393 3.57 5.55 8.57
N TYR A 394 3.36 4.24 8.36
CA TYR A 394 2.12 3.69 7.81
C TYR A 394 1.11 3.25 8.88
N CYS A 395 1.48 3.32 10.16
CA CYS A 395 0.64 2.94 11.27
C CYS A 395 -0.34 4.08 11.62
N VAL A 396 -1.61 3.75 11.85
CA VAL A 396 -2.67 4.72 12.21
C VAL A 396 -3.27 4.30 13.56
N PRO A 397 -3.49 5.22 14.54
CA PRO A 397 -4.17 4.89 15.79
C PRO A 397 -5.60 4.39 15.53
N GLU A 398 -6.02 3.34 16.24
CA GLU A 398 -7.25 2.56 15.98
C GLU A 398 -7.33 1.93 14.56
N GLY A 399 -6.25 2.05 13.77
CA GLY A 399 -6.11 1.45 12.45
C GLY A 399 -5.75 -0.03 12.51
N SER A 400 -5.70 -0.67 11.35
CA SER A 400 -5.33 -2.07 11.22
C SER A 400 -3.85 -2.25 10.88
N ILE A 401 -3.30 -3.41 11.21
CA ILE A 401 -1.99 -3.91 10.74
C ILE A 401 -2.01 -5.43 10.77
N THR A 402 -1.08 -6.09 10.07
CA THR A 402 -0.89 -7.53 10.21
C THR A 402 0.39 -7.89 10.97
N ILE A 403 0.28 -8.90 11.83
CA ILE A 403 1.40 -9.57 12.49
C ILE A 403 1.37 -11.04 12.07
N ASN A 404 2.40 -11.53 11.37
CA ASN A 404 2.40 -12.88 10.78
C ASN A 404 1.14 -13.19 9.94
N GLY A 405 0.62 -12.20 9.21
CA GLY A 405 -0.63 -12.30 8.43
C GLY A 405 -1.92 -12.18 9.27
N ILE A 406 -1.84 -12.08 10.59
CA ILE A 406 -3.01 -11.90 11.45
C ILE A 406 -3.36 -10.42 11.48
N SER A 407 -4.55 -10.06 10.99
CA SER A 407 -5.08 -8.71 11.15
C SER A 407 -5.36 -8.40 12.63
N LEU A 408 -4.79 -7.30 13.13
CA LEU A 408 -4.93 -6.79 14.50
C LEU A 408 -5.15 -5.28 14.49
N THR A 409 -5.80 -4.74 15.54
CA THR A 409 -6.05 -3.30 15.71
C THR A 409 -4.94 -2.65 16.54
N ILE A 410 -4.46 -1.49 16.09
CA ILE A 410 -3.47 -0.66 16.79
C ILE A 410 -4.15 0.16 17.89
N ALA A 411 -4.10 -0.33 19.12
CA ALA A 411 -4.59 0.38 20.30
C ALA A 411 -3.75 1.61 20.65
N LYS A 412 -2.43 1.57 20.37
CA LYS A 412 -1.54 2.71 20.62
C LYS A 412 -0.29 2.67 19.75
N ILE A 413 0.17 3.83 19.31
CA ILE A 413 1.48 4.05 18.68
C ILE A 413 2.39 4.71 19.71
N LYS A 414 3.64 4.24 19.83
CA LYS A 414 4.73 4.86 20.61
C LYS A 414 5.79 5.42 19.65
N ARG A 415 6.99 5.76 20.17
CA ARG A 415 8.08 6.33 19.36
C ARG A 415 8.65 5.31 18.37
N ASP A 416 8.83 4.08 18.83
CA ASP A 416 9.56 2.98 18.17
C ASP A 416 8.73 1.68 18.10
N SER A 417 7.59 1.63 18.80
CA SER A 417 6.74 0.44 18.90
C SER A 417 5.26 0.74 18.68
N ILE A 418 4.49 -0.31 18.40
CA ILE A 418 3.03 -0.29 18.42
C ILE A 418 2.48 -1.31 19.41
N MET A 419 1.30 -1.01 19.95
CA MET A 419 0.55 -1.81 20.91
C MET A 419 -0.75 -2.28 20.25
N LEU A 420 -1.02 -3.58 20.36
CA LEU A 420 -2.06 -4.29 19.61
C LEU A 420 -3.04 -4.99 20.56
N SER A 421 -4.33 -4.80 20.32
CA SER A 421 -5.41 -5.50 21.04
C SER A 421 -5.63 -6.90 20.48
N ILE A 422 -5.62 -7.92 21.34
CA ILE A 422 -5.85 -9.32 20.93
C ILE A 422 -7.15 -9.87 21.57
N ILE A 423 -8.04 -10.41 20.73
CA ILE A 423 -9.24 -11.12 21.19
C ILE A 423 -8.97 -12.62 21.42
N PRO A 424 -9.68 -13.30 22.34
CA PRO A 424 -9.42 -14.70 22.70
C PRO A 424 -9.42 -15.67 21.51
N HIS A 425 -10.36 -15.51 20.57
CA HIS A 425 -10.42 -16.37 19.40
C HIS A 425 -9.16 -16.26 18.52
N THR A 426 -8.69 -15.04 18.27
CA THR A 426 -7.46 -14.80 17.50
C THR A 426 -6.23 -15.35 18.22
N HIS A 427 -6.16 -15.23 19.55
CA HIS A 427 -5.10 -15.85 20.35
C HIS A 427 -5.09 -17.40 20.22
N GLU A 428 -6.24 -18.03 20.40
CA GLU A 428 -6.38 -19.50 20.42
C GLU A 428 -6.09 -20.17 19.06
N GLN A 429 -6.55 -19.55 17.97
CA GLN A 429 -6.52 -20.14 16.62
C GLN A 429 -5.23 -19.86 15.82
N THR A 430 -4.37 -18.95 16.28
CA THR A 430 -3.15 -18.51 15.56
C THR A 430 -1.87 -18.89 16.30
N ASN A 431 -0.70 -18.49 15.78
CA ASN A 431 0.58 -18.63 16.48
C ASN A 431 0.84 -17.58 17.59
N LEU A 432 -0.10 -16.67 17.89
CA LEU A 432 0.04 -15.71 19.00
C LEU A 432 0.15 -16.38 20.37
N ARG A 433 -0.49 -17.55 20.57
CA ARG A 433 -0.35 -18.34 21.82
C ARG A 433 1.04 -18.93 22.08
N GLU A 434 1.93 -18.83 21.11
CA GLU A 434 3.34 -19.24 21.19
C GLU A 434 4.26 -18.01 21.05
N MET A 435 3.73 -16.79 21.23
CA MET A 435 4.49 -15.55 21.14
C MET A 435 5.24 -15.27 22.45
N GLU A 436 6.47 -14.77 22.32
CA GLU A 436 7.38 -14.50 23.42
C GLU A 436 8.21 -13.24 23.14
N LYS A 437 8.79 -12.64 24.19
CA LYS A 437 9.63 -11.46 24.05
C LYS A 437 10.89 -11.77 23.24
N GLY A 438 11.24 -10.89 22.29
CA GLY A 438 12.36 -11.04 21.38
C GLY A 438 12.04 -11.85 20.11
N ARG A 439 10.84 -12.45 20.01
CA ARG A 439 10.43 -13.18 18.80
C ARG A 439 10.26 -12.23 17.62
N LEU A 440 10.81 -12.62 16.47
CA LEU A 440 10.63 -11.91 15.21
C LEU A 440 9.25 -12.20 14.62
N VAL A 441 8.63 -11.17 14.02
CA VAL A 441 7.32 -11.27 13.37
C VAL A 441 7.30 -10.53 12.03
N ASN A 442 6.59 -11.08 11.05
CA ASN A 442 6.36 -10.43 9.77
C ASN A 442 5.32 -9.32 9.92
N ILE A 443 5.58 -8.16 9.31
CA ILE A 443 4.73 -6.98 9.34
C ILE A 443 4.24 -6.65 7.93
N GLU A 444 2.93 -6.62 7.71
CA GLU A 444 2.31 -5.97 6.55
C GLU A 444 1.40 -4.84 7.03
N CYS A 445 1.69 -3.62 6.56
CA CYS A 445 1.00 -2.38 6.91
C CYS A 445 -0.25 -2.17 6.05
N ASP A 446 -1.29 -1.57 6.65
CA ASP A 446 -2.57 -1.32 5.99
C ASP A 446 -2.43 -0.60 4.65
N ILE A 447 -3.16 -1.08 3.64
CA ILE A 447 -3.09 -0.59 2.27
C ILE A 447 -3.52 0.88 2.14
N LEU A 448 -4.53 1.32 2.91
CA LEU A 448 -4.97 2.70 3.03
C LEU A 448 -3.93 3.54 3.77
N GLY A 449 -3.29 3.00 4.82
CA GLY A 449 -2.17 3.68 5.49
C GLY A 449 -1.02 3.99 4.53
N ARG A 450 -0.62 3.00 3.71
CA ARG A 450 0.40 3.17 2.66
C ARG A 450 -0.06 4.12 1.54
N TYR A 451 -1.31 4.02 1.07
CA TYR A 451 -1.85 4.95 0.06
C TYR A 451 -2.04 6.37 0.60
N MET A 452 -2.43 6.56 1.85
CA MET A 452 -2.54 7.89 2.47
C MET A 452 -1.18 8.53 2.64
N ASN A 453 -0.15 7.79 3.08
CA ASN A 453 1.21 8.34 3.10
C ASN A 453 1.67 8.70 1.68
N ARG A 454 1.38 7.85 0.67
CA ARG A 454 1.67 8.13 -0.74
C ARG A 454 0.84 9.28 -1.33
N LEU A 455 -0.40 9.51 -0.87
CA LEU A 455 -1.28 10.59 -1.34
C LEU A 455 -0.97 11.93 -0.65
N LEU A 456 -0.54 11.90 0.63
CA LEU A 456 0.07 13.06 1.27
C LEU A 456 1.38 13.41 0.55
N HIS A 457 2.20 12.41 0.23
CA HIS A 457 3.41 12.59 -0.58
C HIS A 457 3.11 13.01 -2.03
N PHE A 458 2.02 12.56 -2.67
CA PHE A 458 1.64 13.02 -4.02
C PHE A 458 0.99 14.40 -4.04
N SER A 459 0.15 14.75 -3.06
CA SER A 459 -0.33 16.13 -2.87
C SER A 459 0.86 17.09 -2.72
N TYR A 460 1.88 16.62 -1.99
CA TYR A 460 3.13 17.31 -1.80
C TYR A 460 4.02 17.36 -3.07
N LEU A 461 4.22 16.26 -3.80
CA LEU A 461 4.96 16.23 -5.08
C LEU A 461 4.24 17.00 -6.20
N ALA A 462 2.91 17.09 -6.17
CA ALA A 462 2.13 17.97 -7.04
C ALA A 462 2.37 19.46 -6.77
N HIS A 463 3.02 19.82 -5.65
CA HIS A 463 3.57 21.15 -5.40
C HIS A 463 5.07 21.27 -5.77
N LEU A 464 5.72 20.24 -6.31
CA LEU A 464 7.18 20.18 -6.59
C LEU A 464 7.56 19.95 -8.06
N ASN A 465 6.60 19.92 -8.99
CA ASN A 465 6.85 20.07 -10.43
C ASN A 465 7.78 19.00 -11.07
N ILE A 466 7.56 17.73 -10.75
CA ILE A 466 8.22 16.59 -11.43
C ILE A 466 7.46 16.28 -12.76
N PRO A 467 8.15 16.00 -13.88
CA PRO A 467 7.56 16.16 -15.22
C PRO A 467 6.56 15.05 -15.61
N ASN A 468 5.28 15.31 -15.37
CA ASN A 468 4.17 14.77 -16.20
C ASN A 468 2.86 15.59 -16.17
N ILE A 469 2.85 16.81 -15.61
CA ILE A 469 1.70 17.73 -15.65
C ILE A 469 2.13 19.04 -16.32
N HIS A 470 2.20 19.03 -17.66
CA HIS A 470 2.41 20.24 -18.45
C HIS A 470 1.10 21.04 -18.61
N GLU A 471 0.67 21.72 -17.56
CA GLU A 471 -0.21 22.90 -17.66
C GLU A 471 -0.23 23.70 -16.35
N ASN A 472 -0.31 25.05 -16.44
CA ASN A 472 -0.48 26.00 -15.33
C ASN A 472 0.66 26.20 -14.30
N LYS A 473 1.88 26.59 -14.74
CA LYS A 473 2.92 27.19 -13.85
C LYS A 473 2.39 28.26 -12.88
N ALA A 474 1.36 29.01 -13.28
CA ALA A 474 0.74 30.09 -12.50
C ALA A 474 -0.03 29.65 -11.23
N ILE A 475 -0.40 28.36 -11.11
CA ILE A 475 -1.10 27.85 -9.92
C ILE A 475 -0.08 27.46 -8.83
N TYR A 476 1.04 26.85 -9.21
CA TYR A 476 2.05 26.30 -8.31
C TYR A 476 2.95 27.36 -7.64
N SER A 477 3.00 28.58 -8.19
CA SER A 477 3.68 29.74 -7.62
C SER A 477 2.90 30.44 -6.50
N SER A 478 1.65 30.02 -6.22
CA SER A 478 0.74 30.66 -5.26
C SER A 478 1.26 30.60 -3.81
N ARG A 479 0.96 31.67 -3.04
CA ARG A 479 1.38 31.82 -1.63
C ARG A 479 0.86 30.69 -0.73
N GLU A 480 -0.31 30.15 -1.05
CA GLU A 480 -0.92 28.96 -0.41
C GLU A 480 -0.07 27.68 -0.58
N ALA A 481 0.39 27.39 -1.81
CA ALA A 481 1.25 26.24 -2.09
C ALA A 481 2.61 26.38 -1.39
N ARG A 482 3.17 27.60 -1.36
CA ARG A 482 4.40 27.93 -0.63
C ARG A 482 4.27 27.65 0.87
N TYR A 483 3.24 28.20 1.51
CA TYR A 483 2.96 28.00 2.93
C TYR A 483 2.75 26.52 3.27
N SER A 484 2.05 25.78 2.40
CA SER A 484 1.77 24.36 2.58
C SER A 484 3.02 23.49 2.47
N ARG A 485 3.94 23.76 1.52
CA ARG A 485 5.24 23.08 1.42
C ARG A 485 6.07 23.26 2.69
N ALA A 486 6.20 24.49 3.17
CA ALA A 486 6.97 24.79 4.39
C ALA A 486 6.34 24.19 5.65
N THR A 487 5.02 24.28 5.81
CA THR A 487 4.29 23.67 6.94
C THR A 487 4.47 22.16 6.96
N TYR A 488 4.41 21.50 5.79
CA TYR A 488 4.67 20.06 5.68
C TYR A 488 6.12 19.72 6.04
N ALA A 489 7.11 20.46 5.52
CA ALA A 489 8.51 20.26 5.85
C ALA A 489 8.78 20.38 7.37
N VAL A 490 8.29 21.43 8.02
CA VAL A 490 8.33 21.59 9.49
C VAL A 490 7.67 20.39 10.21
N SER A 491 6.55 19.88 9.70
CA SER A 491 5.88 18.72 10.30
C SER A 491 6.68 17.40 10.15
N MET A 492 7.52 17.26 9.13
CA MET A 492 8.42 16.11 8.95
C MET A 492 9.69 16.23 9.80
N LEU A 493 10.23 17.45 9.95
CA LEU A 493 11.34 17.74 10.87
C LEU A 493 10.96 17.43 12.32
N ARG A 494 9.75 17.80 12.76
CA ARG A 494 9.19 17.42 14.08
C ARG A 494 9.01 15.91 14.27
N LYS A 495 9.01 15.11 13.18
CA LYS A 495 9.02 13.63 13.19
C LYS A 495 10.43 13.05 13.05
N GLY A 496 11.49 13.88 13.15
CA GLY A 496 12.88 13.44 13.03
C GLY A 496 13.26 12.97 11.62
N LYS A 497 12.55 13.39 10.57
CA LYS A 497 12.91 13.11 9.17
C LYS A 497 13.76 14.25 8.59
N MET A 498 14.65 13.91 7.66
CA MET A 498 15.48 14.85 6.89
C MET A 498 14.67 15.49 5.75
N ILE A 499 15.06 16.70 5.32
CA ILE A 499 14.50 17.40 4.17
C ILE A 499 15.62 17.93 3.26
N ILE A 500 15.24 18.48 2.10
CA ILE A 500 16.08 19.31 1.22
C ILE A 500 15.62 20.77 1.37
N VAL A 501 16.55 21.70 1.59
CA VAL A 501 16.29 23.15 1.52
C VAL A 501 16.99 23.70 0.29
N VAL A 502 16.32 24.53 -0.51
CA VAL A 502 16.83 25.11 -1.76
C VAL A 502 16.79 26.64 -1.69
N ASP A 503 17.84 27.32 -2.11
CA ASP A 503 17.87 28.79 -2.08
C ASP A 503 17.15 29.46 -3.27
N ASP A 504 17.03 30.79 -3.22
CA ASP A 504 16.32 31.54 -4.28
C ASP A 504 17.10 31.43 -5.62
N GLU A 505 16.39 31.24 -6.75
CA GLU A 505 16.99 31.05 -8.10
C GLU A 505 18.03 32.13 -8.51
N THR A 506 17.96 33.30 -7.89
CA THR A 506 18.83 34.47 -8.14
C THR A 506 20.06 34.53 -7.23
N ARG A 507 20.24 33.57 -6.32
CA ARG A 507 21.37 33.49 -5.38
C ARG A 507 22.37 32.44 -5.85
N GLU A 508 22.23 31.17 -5.44
CA GLU A 508 23.10 30.08 -5.89
C GLU A 508 22.31 29.01 -6.67
N ASN A 509 21.01 28.83 -6.40
CA ASN A 509 20.16 27.73 -6.93
C ASN A 509 20.76 26.36 -6.58
N GLU A 510 21.03 26.19 -5.29
CA GLU A 510 21.68 25.01 -4.69
C GLU A 510 20.81 24.44 -3.57
N GLY A 511 20.93 23.13 -3.34
CA GLY A 511 20.14 22.40 -2.38
C GLY A 511 21.00 21.71 -1.33
N ASP A 512 20.56 21.80 -0.08
CA ASP A 512 21.20 21.20 1.08
C ASP A 512 20.29 20.15 1.72
N PHE A 513 20.86 19.00 2.09
CA PHE A 513 20.18 18.10 3.02
C PHE A 513 20.19 18.70 4.42
N PHE A 514 19.01 18.96 4.99
CA PHE A 514 18.83 19.59 6.30
C PHE A 514 18.21 18.64 7.33
N LYS A 515 18.72 18.68 8.57
CA LYS A 515 18.09 18.06 9.75
C LYS A 515 18.40 18.84 11.05
N PRO A 516 17.49 18.90 12.05
CA PRO A 516 17.77 19.54 13.34
C PRO A 516 18.80 18.71 14.12
N ALA A 517 19.85 19.36 14.62
CA ALA A 517 21.03 18.69 15.18
C ALA A 517 20.72 17.79 16.39
N CYS A 518 19.80 18.22 17.26
CA CYS A 518 19.24 17.43 18.38
C CYS A 518 18.52 16.13 17.96
N THR A 519 18.28 15.90 16.65
CA THR A 519 17.59 14.71 16.12
C THR A 519 18.41 13.94 15.07
N VAL A 520 19.65 14.38 14.76
CA VAL A 520 20.50 13.67 13.80
C VAL A 520 20.94 12.31 14.36
N SER A 521 21.15 11.33 13.48
CA SER A 521 21.71 10.02 13.81
C SER A 521 22.93 9.70 12.94
N ALA A 522 23.66 8.65 13.31
CA ALA A 522 24.74 8.12 12.50
C ALA A 522 24.28 7.69 11.08
N GLN A 523 23.00 7.31 10.92
CA GLN A 523 22.42 6.96 9.62
C GLN A 523 22.18 8.20 8.76
N ASP A 524 21.73 9.31 9.35
CA ASP A 524 21.54 10.59 8.65
C ASP A 524 22.89 11.16 8.15
N VAL A 525 23.91 11.15 9.01
CA VAL A 525 25.27 11.59 8.62
C VAL A 525 25.84 10.67 7.54
N ASN A 526 25.64 9.35 7.65
CA ASN A 526 26.06 8.42 6.60
C ASN A 526 25.31 8.65 5.28
N PHE A 527 24.02 8.99 5.32
CA PHE A 527 23.22 9.35 4.14
C PHE A 527 23.76 10.63 3.47
N MET A 528 24.01 11.69 4.25
CA MET A 528 24.60 12.94 3.76
C MET A 528 25.95 12.71 3.06
N LEU A 529 26.80 11.83 3.61
CA LEU A 529 28.09 11.46 2.98
C LEU A 529 27.94 10.71 1.65
N HIS A 530 26.92 9.87 1.50
CA HIS A 530 26.72 9.07 0.29
C HIS A 530 25.94 9.80 -0.81
N HIS A 531 25.10 10.78 -0.44
CA HIS A 531 24.13 11.40 -1.35
C HIS A 531 24.20 12.92 -1.43
N GLY A 532 24.65 13.62 -0.39
CA GLY A 532 25.00 15.03 -0.47
C GLY A 532 26.39 15.19 -1.10
N ARG A 533 27.38 14.50 -0.51
CA ARG A 533 28.81 14.53 -0.90
C ARG A 533 29.52 15.88 -0.64
N GLY A 534 28.78 16.94 -0.28
CA GLY A 534 29.30 18.23 0.17
C GLY A 534 29.90 18.20 1.58
N LEU A 535 30.12 19.40 2.14
CA LEU A 535 30.66 19.63 3.46
C LEU A 535 29.55 19.53 4.51
N ILE A 536 29.76 18.73 5.57
CA ILE A 536 28.79 18.63 6.66
C ILE A 536 29.03 19.79 7.64
N CYS A 537 28.17 20.79 7.53
CA CYS A 537 28.19 21.99 8.36
C CYS A 537 27.08 21.96 9.42
N VAL A 538 27.26 22.68 10.53
CA VAL A 538 26.21 22.88 11.54
C VAL A 538 25.94 24.37 11.70
N ALA A 539 24.71 24.79 11.39
CA ALA A 539 24.23 26.14 11.60
C ALA A 539 23.73 26.34 13.04
N LEU A 540 24.17 27.44 13.66
CA LEU A 540 23.79 27.86 15.02
C LEU A 540 23.73 29.40 15.14
N GLN A 541 23.17 29.90 16.24
CA GLN A 541 23.11 31.33 16.56
C GLN A 541 24.45 31.85 17.14
N GLN A 542 24.71 33.15 16.99
CA GLN A 542 25.89 33.83 17.53
C GLN A 542 26.12 33.54 19.03
N GLU A 543 25.06 33.60 19.85
CA GLU A 543 25.11 33.31 21.29
C GLU A 543 25.60 31.88 21.62
N GLN A 544 25.27 30.90 20.77
CA GLN A 544 25.77 29.53 20.90
C GLN A 544 27.26 29.44 20.51
N ALA A 545 27.68 30.16 19.47
CA ALA A 545 29.07 30.16 19.02
C ALA A 545 29.99 30.76 20.09
N GLU A 546 29.55 31.86 20.71
CA GLU A 546 30.24 32.50 21.83
C GLU A 546 30.32 31.57 23.06
N LYS A 547 29.19 30.98 23.47
CA LYS A 547 29.14 30.01 24.59
C LYS A 547 30.02 28.78 24.36
N LEU A 548 30.11 28.29 23.13
CA LEU A 548 30.96 27.15 22.76
C LEU A 548 32.40 27.56 22.41
N HIS A 549 32.80 28.82 22.68
CA HIS A 549 34.15 29.34 22.42
C HIS A 549 34.63 29.05 20.97
N LEU A 550 33.77 29.22 19.98
CA LEU A 550 34.06 28.94 18.57
C LEU A 550 34.56 30.21 17.87
N GLN A 551 35.87 30.30 17.57
CA GLN A 551 36.43 31.47 16.90
C GLN A 551 36.11 31.46 15.40
N PRO A 552 35.99 32.64 14.73
CA PRO A 552 35.91 32.71 13.27
C PRO A 552 37.11 32.06 12.58
N MET A 553 36.87 31.29 11.51
CA MET A 553 37.92 30.56 10.77
C MET A 553 38.94 31.50 10.09
N SER A 554 38.55 32.75 9.81
CA SER A 554 39.43 33.81 9.29
C SER A 554 39.11 35.14 9.98
N SER A 555 40.15 35.94 10.23
CA SER A 555 40.04 37.31 10.73
C SER A 555 39.56 38.31 9.67
N ASP A 556 39.66 37.97 8.39
CA ASP A 556 39.04 38.68 7.27
C ASP A 556 38.22 37.70 6.41
N ASN A 557 36.91 37.91 6.33
CA ASN A 557 35.99 37.01 5.62
C ASN A 557 35.75 37.49 4.19
N THR A 558 36.65 37.07 3.31
CA THR A 558 36.63 37.36 1.87
C THR A 558 35.79 36.37 1.03
N ALA A 559 35.05 35.45 1.66
CA ALA A 559 34.22 34.49 0.95
C ALA A 559 33.09 35.19 0.16
N LEU A 560 32.75 34.65 -1.02
CA LEU A 560 31.78 35.25 -1.95
C LEU A 560 30.43 35.59 -1.28
N GLN A 561 29.93 34.66 -0.47
CA GLN A 561 28.69 34.77 0.31
C GLN A 561 28.91 35.25 1.76
N ARG A 562 30.16 35.57 2.13
CA ARG A 562 30.59 35.89 3.52
C ARG A 562 30.02 34.92 4.55
N THR A 563 30.09 33.61 4.29
CA THR A 563 29.59 32.58 5.22
C THR A 563 30.47 32.57 6.47
N ALA A 564 29.84 32.68 7.65
CA ALA A 564 30.54 32.83 8.92
C ALA A 564 30.98 31.46 9.47
N PHE A 565 31.96 30.85 8.82
CA PHE A 565 32.65 29.65 9.32
C PHE A 565 33.41 29.94 10.61
N THR A 566 33.29 29.04 11.59
CA THR A 566 34.14 29.00 12.77
C THR A 566 35.22 27.92 12.62
N GLU A 567 36.12 27.82 13.61
CA GLU A 567 36.98 26.65 13.80
C GLU A 567 36.17 25.35 13.73
N SER A 568 36.67 24.38 12.96
CA SER A 568 36.15 23.01 12.90
C SER A 568 36.31 22.29 14.24
N ILE A 569 35.36 21.43 14.62
CA ILE A 569 35.35 20.75 15.93
C ILE A 569 34.99 19.26 15.85
N ASP A 570 35.45 18.51 16.84
CA ASP A 570 35.00 17.16 17.20
C ASP A 570 34.70 17.12 18.71
N ALA A 571 33.76 16.29 19.17
CA ALA A 571 33.48 16.17 20.61
C ALA A 571 34.65 15.49 21.37
N ALA A 572 35.09 16.09 22.48
CA ALA A 572 36.29 15.71 23.22
C ALA A 572 36.16 14.42 24.05
N GLN A 573 34.94 13.92 24.24
CA GLN A 573 34.65 12.62 24.85
C GLN A 573 33.68 11.85 23.95
N GLY A 574 33.76 10.52 23.94
CA GLY A 574 32.92 9.67 23.09
C GLY A 574 33.37 9.57 21.62
N THR A 575 34.45 10.26 21.22
CA THR A 575 35.11 10.11 19.92
C THR A 575 36.52 9.52 20.06
N THR A 576 37.12 9.15 18.93
CA THR A 576 38.46 8.55 18.80
C THR A 576 39.24 9.13 17.62
N THR A 577 38.55 9.38 16.51
CA THR A 577 39.07 9.95 15.26
C THR A 577 38.20 11.10 14.74
N GLY A 578 37.00 11.29 15.29
CA GLY A 578 36.04 12.32 14.90
C GLY A 578 35.30 12.02 13.59
N ILE A 579 36.00 11.50 12.57
CA ILE A 579 35.53 11.43 11.18
C ILE A 579 34.42 10.42 10.89
N SER A 580 34.19 9.37 11.69
CA SER A 580 33.14 8.39 11.37
C SER A 580 31.74 9.01 11.45
N ALA A 581 30.77 8.43 10.74
CA ALA A 581 29.39 8.94 10.74
C ALA A 581 28.75 8.92 12.14
N GLN A 582 29.19 8.02 13.03
CA GLN A 582 28.73 7.95 14.42
C GLN A 582 29.37 9.05 15.29
N GLU A 583 30.68 9.27 15.17
CA GLU A 583 31.40 10.33 15.93
C GLU A 583 30.96 11.73 15.49
N ARG A 584 30.74 11.94 14.19
CA ARG A 584 30.16 13.18 13.67
C ARG A 584 28.72 13.39 14.12
N ALA A 585 27.86 12.38 14.06
CA ALA A 585 26.50 12.49 14.60
C ALA A 585 26.50 12.84 16.10
N PHE A 586 27.37 12.20 16.89
CA PHE A 586 27.52 12.52 18.31
C PHE A 586 28.01 13.97 18.54
N THR A 587 28.98 14.44 17.75
CA THR A 587 29.46 15.83 17.81
C THR A 587 28.36 16.82 17.47
N ILE A 588 27.59 16.57 16.40
CA ILE A 588 26.44 17.40 16.00
C ILE A 588 25.37 17.43 17.11
N GLN A 589 25.03 16.27 17.70
CA GLN A 589 24.11 16.21 18.84
C GLN A 589 24.62 17.01 20.04
N LYS A 590 25.93 16.97 20.32
CA LYS A 590 26.55 17.68 21.45
C LYS A 590 26.57 19.20 21.25
N ILE A 591 26.63 19.71 20.01
CA ILE A 591 26.42 21.15 19.71
C ILE A 591 24.98 21.60 20.07
N ALA A 592 24.01 20.68 20.00
CA ALA A 592 22.62 20.90 20.36
C ALA A 592 22.26 20.50 21.81
N ASP A 593 23.25 20.22 22.68
CA ASP A 593 23.05 20.04 24.11
C ASP A 593 23.06 21.41 24.81
N ALA A 594 21.94 21.76 25.46
CA ALA A 594 21.82 23.02 26.22
C ALA A 594 22.88 23.19 27.32
N ASN A 595 23.48 22.10 27.80
CA ASN A 595 24.52 22.11 28.83
C ASN A 595 25.94 22.20 28.27
N ALA A 596 26.14 22.06 26.95
CA ALA A 596 27.47 22.01 26.35
C ALA A 596 28.26 23.32 26.53
N GLN A 597 29.58 23.19 26.72
CA GLN A 597 30.54 24.28 26.91
C GLN A 597 31.69 24.19 25.89
N GLY A 598 32.54 25.20 25.80
CA GLY A 598 33.66 25.22 24.84
C GLY A 598 34.70 24.09 25.03
N GLU A 599 34.78 23.54 26.24
CA GLU A 599 35.69 22.46 26.65
C GLU A 599 35.19 21.06 26.25
N ASP A 600 33.91 20.93 25.86
CA ASP A 600 33.35 19.67 25.33
C ASP A 600 33.89 19.33 23.92
N PHE A 601 34.70 20.20 23.32
CA PHE A 601 35.12 20.13 21.91
C PHE A 601 36.62 20.28 21.70
N LEU A 602 37.18 19.46 20.82
CA LEU A 602 38.54 19.56 20.28
C LEU A 602 38.54 20.46 19.04
N ARG A 603 39.67 21.14 18.79
CA ARG A 603 39.91 22.05 17.67
C ARG A 603 41.31 21.77 17.10
N PRO A 604 41.51 21.59 15.78
CA PRO A 604 40.48 21.39 14.74
C PRO A 604 39.75 20.05 14.89
N GLY A 605 38.79 19.77 13.99
CA GLY A 605 38.01 18.53 13.95
C GLY A 605 37.27 18.36 12.61
N HIS A 606 36.22 17.53 12.56
CA HIS A 606 35.58 17.10 11.32
C HIS A 606 34.11 17.57 11.13
N ILE A 607 33.56 18.31 12.09
CA ILE A 607 32.34 19.13 11.92
C ILE A 607 32.72 20.59 11.71
N PHE A 608 32.02 21.28 10.81
CA PHE A 608 32.26 22.69 10.48
C PHE A 608 31.09 23.55 10.98
N PRO A 609 31.20 24.22 12.14
CA PRO A 609 30.14 25.09 12.62
C PRO A 609 30.14 26.40 11.83
N ILE A 610 28.94 26.89 11.54
CA ILE A 610 28.69 28.14 10.80
C ILE A 610 27.63 28.95 11.55
N VAL A 611 27.81 30.27 11.60
CA VAL A 611 26.93 31.17 12.34
C VAL A 611 25.91 31.83 11.43
N ALA A 612 24.64 31.81 11.82
CA ALA A 612 23.56 32.51 11.12
C ALA A 612 23.53 34.01 11.48
N ASP A 613 23.11 34.87 10.55
CA ASP A 613 22.80 36.27 10.83
C ASP A 613 21.72 36.37 11.92
N ALA A 614 21.91 37.26 12.91
CA ALA A 614 20.98 37.44 14.03
C ALA A 614 19.57 37.90 13.61
N GLN A 615 19.43 38.52 12.43
CA GLN A 615 18.14 38.88 11.82
C GLN A 615 17.57 37.77 10.91
N GLY A 616 18.30 36.66 10.75
CA GLY A 616 17.87 35.46 10.04
C GLY A 616 17.49 35.69 8.58
N LEU A 617 16.51 34.91 8.10
CA LEU A 617 16.05 34.93 6.71
C LEU A 617 15.51 36.29 6.22
N ARG A 618 15.08 37.16 7.15
CA ARG A 618 14.67 38.54 6.83
C ARG A 618 15.85 39.40 6.34
N LYS A 619 17.09 39.06 6.74
CA LYS A 619 18.32 39.79 6.40
C LYS A 619 19.21 39.04 5.41
N ARG A 620 19.37 37.73 5.58
CA ARG A 620 20.20 36.86 4.74
C ARG A 620 19.41 35.61 4.34
N ARG A 621 19.09 35.50 3.06
CA ARG A 621 18.35 34.36 2.48
C ARG A 621 19.29 33.21 2.13
N GLY A 622 19.85 32.56 3.14
CA GLY A 622 20.77 31.43 2.98
C GLY A 622 20.33 30.18 3.74
N HIS A 623 20.96 29.04 3.42
CA HIS A 623 20.72 27.77 4.12
C HIS A 623 21.08 27.82 5.61
N THR A 624 22.09 28.61 6.00
CA THR A 624 22.49 28.82 7.39
C THR A 624 21.35 29.39 8.24
N GLU A 625 20.71 30.47 7.78
CA GLU A 625 19.59 31.11 8.46
C GLU A 625 18.33 30.25 8.44
N ALA A 626 18.09 29.52 7.34
CA ALA A 626 17.00 28.56 7.25
C ALA A 626 17.17 27.39 8.23
N ALA A 627 18.38 26.85 8.36
CA ALA A 627 18.68 25.73 9.23
C ALA A 627 18.45 26.07 10.72
N VAL A 628 18.82 27.29 11.16
CA VAL A 628 18.52 27.77 12.52
C VAL A 628 17.01 27.96 12.72
N MET A 629 16.32 28.62 11.78
CA MET A 629 14.87 28.85 11.86
C MET A 629 14.08 27.52 11.90
N LEU A 630 14.38 26.60 10.98
CA LEU A 630 13.74 25.30 10.90
C LEU A 630 14.07 24.41 12.12
N SER A 631 15.26 24.54 12.72
CA SER A 631 15.59 23.84 13.96
C SER A 631 14.77 24.36 15.14
N LYS A 632 14.61 25.68 15.26
CA LYS A 632 13.71 26.31 16.25
C LYS A 632 12.27 25.82 16.05
N GLU A 633 11.77 25.81 14.81
CA GLU A 633 10.42 25.29 14.49
C GLU A 633 10.29 23.78 14.74
N ALA A 634 11.34 22.99 14.58
CA ALA A 634 11.33 21.57 14.92
C ALA A 634 11.32 21.28 16.44
N GLY A 635 11.48 22.30 17.29
CA GLY A 635 11.59 22.16 18.74
C GLY A 635 13.00 21.89 19.25
N CYS A 636 14.03 22.17 18.45
CA CYS A 636 15.43 22.01 18.81
C CYS A 636 15.87 23.17 19.71
N VAL A 637 16.30 22.88 20.95
CA VAL A 637 16.71 23.88 21.94
C VAL A 637 18.04 23.46 22.59
N PRO A 638 19.13 24.23 22.42
CA PRO A 638 19.22 25.45 21.62
C PRO A 638 19.12 25.17 20.10
N PRO A 639 18.69 26.14 19.26
CA PRO A 639 18.51 25.93 17.83
C PRO A 639 19.83 25.65 17.11
N ALA A 640 20.08 24.40 16.75
CA ALA A 640 21.21 24.00 15.91
C ALA A 640 20.73 23.00 14.85
N GLY A 641 21.29 23.09 13.65
CA GLY A 641 20.84 22.35 12.48
C GLY A 641 21.98 21.94 11.56
N VAL A 642 22.04 20.66 11.17
CA VAL A 642 23.04 20.17 10.22
C VAL A 642 22.57 20.38 8.78
N ILE A 643 23.48 20.87 7.95
CA ILE A 643 23.34 20.98 6.50
C ILE A 643 24.49 20.26 5.78
N CYS A 644 24.24 19.83 4.54
CA CYS A 644 25.24 19.24 3.65
C CYS A 644 24.81 19.49 2.21
N GLU A 645 25.66 20.16 1.42
CA GLU A 645 25.33 20.55 0.05
C GLU A 645 25.24 19.31 -0.86
N ILE A 646 24.36 19.37 -1.87
CA ILE A 646 24.02 18.24 -2.73
C ILE A 646 24.75 18.34 -4.08
N LEU A 647 25.62 17.38 -4.34
CA LEU A 647 26.35 17.20 -5.60
C LEU A 647 25.80 15.97 -6.35
N LYS A 648 25.76 16.07 -7.68
CA LYS A 648 25.46 14.94 -8.56
C LYS A 648 26.57 13.89 -8.55
N ASP A 649 26.27 12.72 -9.12
CA ASP A 649 27.24 11.63 -9.31
C ASP A 649 28.42 12.01 -10.23
N ASP A 650 28.32 13.10 -11.00
CA ASP A 650 29.42 13.69 -11.80
C ASP A 650 30.31 14.68 -11.03
N GLY A 651 29.98 14.99 -9.76
CA GLY A 651 30.71 15.91 -8.90
C GLY A 651 30.38 17.40 -9.08
N THR A 652 29.41 17.76 -9.94
CA THR A 652 28.90 19.14 -10.03
C THR A 652 27.64 19.33 -9.19
N MET A 653 27.39 20.56 -8.73
CA MET A 653 26.24 20.88 -7.86
C MET A 653 24.89 20.49 -8.50
N ALA A 654 24.00 19.93 -7.69
CA ALA A 654 22.62 19.64 -8.06
C ALA A 654 21.80 20.93 -8.15
N ARG A 655 20.98 21.07 -9.20
CA ARG A 655 20.07 22.20 -9.44
C ARG A 655 18.62 21.75 -9.29
N TRP A 656 17.66 22.69 -9.39
CA TRP A 656 16.23 22.44 -9.17
C TRP A 656 15.71 21.08 -9.67
N ASP A 657 15.93 20.73 -10.94
CA ASP A 657 15.42 19.48 -11.53
C ASP A 657 16.08 18.23 -10.89
N ASP A 658 17.41 18.26 -10.67
CA ASP A 658 18.15 17.20 -9.98
C ASP A 658 17.66 17.03 -8.53
N LEU A 659 17.43 18.14 -7.84
CA LEU A 659 16.96 18.18 -6.45
C LEU A 659 15.54 17.62 -6.32
N CYS A 660 14.68 17.85 -7.30
CA CYS A 660 13.36 17.23 -7.38
C CYS A 660 13.43 15.71 -7.66
N GLU A 661 14.32 15.23 -8.56
CA GLU A 661 14.55 13.79 -8.74
C GLU A 661 15.07 13.13 -7.45
N ILE A 662 15.98 13.78 -6.72
CA ILE A 662 16.50 13.32 -5.44
C ILE A 662 15.40 13.30 -4.37
N ALA A 663 14.54 14.33 -4.32
CA ALA A 663 13.40 14.41 -3.40
C ALA A 663 12.42 13.24 -3.60
N GLU A 664 12.02 12.93 -4.84
CA GLU A 664 11.17 11.75 -5.12
C GLU A 664 11.88 10.44 -4.79
N ARG A 665 13.13 10.27 -5.26
CA ARG A 665 13.94 9.06 -5.09
C ARG A 665 14.07 8.61 -3.63
N PHE A 666 14.19 9.57 -2.71
CA PHE A 666 14.30 9.31 -1.28
C PHE A 666 13.02 9.65 -0.49
N SER A 667 11.95 10.02 -1.19
CA SER A 667 10.67 10.50 -0.64
C SER A 667 10.82 11.61 0.41
N MET A 668 11.81 12.48 0.22
CA MET A 668 12.13 13.59 1.12
C MET A 668 11.33 14.86 0.79
N PRO A 669 10.98 15.68 1.80
CA PRO A 669 10.49 17.03 1.55
C PRO A 669 11.56 17.92 0.88
N LEU A 670 11.19 18.68 -0.14
CA LEU A 670 11.96 19.80 -0.71
C LEU A 670 11.24 21.14 -0.42
N VAL A 671 11.96 22.13 0.09
CA VAL A 671 11.39 23.46 0.41
C VAL A 671 12.31 24.59 -0.02
N THR A 672 11.78 25.66 -0.61
CA THR A 672 12.58 26.83 -1.00
C THR A 672 12.70 27.85 0.12
N ILE A 673 13.76 28.68 0.11
CA ILE A 673 13.85 29.86 0.99
C ILE A 673 12.63 30.79 0.79
N GLY A 674 12.14 30.94 -0.45
CA GLY A 674 10.88 31.64 -0.74
C GLY A 674 9.61 31.03 -0.13
N ASP A 675 9.59 29.72 0.14
CA ASP A 675 8.52 29.05 0.90
C ASP A 675 8.66 29.32 2.40
N LEU A 676 9.90 29.28 2.92
CA LEU A 676 10.19 29.58 4.33
C LEU A 676 9.90 31.04 4.70
N MET A 677 10.21 31.98 3.81
CA MET A 677 9.80 33.39 3.95
C MET A 677 8.28 33.52 3.99
N THR A 678 7.57 32.79 3.13
CA THR A 678 6.09 32.78 3.16
C THR A 678 5.56 32.19 4.48
N TYR A 679 6.20 31.14 5.00
CA TYR A 679 5.84 30.54 6.29
C TYR A 679 5.98 31.52 7.45
N ILE A 680 7.08 32.26 7.51
CA ILE A 680 7.34 33.32 8.49
C ILE A 680 6.26 34.41 8.38
N GLU A 681 6.06 34.97 7.17
CA GLU A 681 5.12 36.06 6.91
C GLU A 681 3.66 35.74 7.30
N GLU A 682 3.21 34.50 7.08
CA GLU A 682 1.84 34.10 7.42
C GLU A 682 1.69 33.73 8.91
N LYS A 683 2.72 33.12 9.51
CA LYS A 683 2.72 32.72 10.93
C LYS A 683 2.79 33.93 11.88
N GLU A 684 3.64 34.91 11.55
CA GLU A 684 3.95 36.04 12.44
C GLU A 684 3.02 37.25 12.23
N GLY A 685 2.12 37.21 11.23
CA GLY A 685 1.32 38.36 10.77
C GLY A 685 0.46 39.10 11.81
N CYS A 686 0.12 38.49 12.95
CA CYS A 686 -0.51 39.19 14.08
C CYS A 686 0.52 40.03 14.86
N GLU A 687 1.60 39.39 15.29
CA GLU A 687 2.64 40.01 16.12
C GLU A 687 3.47 41.04 15.35
N ASP A 688 3.79 40.76 14.08
CA ASP A 688 4.41 41.74 13.17
C ASP A 688 3.53 43.00 13.03
N THR A 689 2.21 42.84 12.92
CA THR A 689 1.29 43.98 12.81
C THR A 689 1.28 44.81 14.09
N LEU A 690 1.23 44.17 15.26
CA LEU A 690 1.33 44.86 16.56
C LEU A 690 2.65 45.63 16.68
N ARG A 691 3.79 44.99 16.41
CA ARG A 691 5.12 45.62 16.51
C ARG A 691 5.31 46.76 15.51
N GLN A 692 4.79 46.64 14.30
CA GLN A 692 4.80 47.72 13.29
C GLN A 692 4.02 48.97 13.72
N HIS A 693 3.06 48.85 14.64
CA HIS A 693 2.29 49.96 15.21
C HIS A 693 2.78 50.38 16.60
N GLY A 694 3.98 49.96 17.01
CA GLY A 694 4.63 50.39 18.26
C GLY A 694 4.18 49.64 19.52
N VAL A 695 3.51 48.49 19.38
CA VAL A 695 3.15 47.65 20.54
C VAL A 695 4.34 46.75 20.90
N GLU A 696 4.97 47.03 22.03
CA GLU A 696 6.15 46.30 22.51
C GLU A 696 5.79 45.10 23.41
N ASP A 697 4.85 45.31 24.35
CA ASP A 697 4.34 44.28 25.27
C ASP A 697 3.22 43.46 24.60
N ILE A 698 3.47 42.16 24.42
CA ILE A 698 2.58 41.23 23.70
C ILE A 698 2.50 39.91 24.48
N LEU A 699 1.42 39.72 25.22
CA LEU A 699 1.16 38.51 26.00
C LEU A 699 0.43 37.44 25.17
N LEU A 700 1.17 36.45 24.67
CA LEU A 700 0.59 35.30 23.94
C LEU A 700 0.04 34.24 24.92
N VAL A 701 -1.26 33.95 24.84
CA VAL A 701 -1.94 32.92 25.65
C VAL A 701 -2.54 31.84 24.75
N SER A 702 -2.05 30.61 24.89
CA SER A 702 -2.63 29.44 24.21
C SER A 702 -3.71 28.78 25.06
N VAL A 703 -4.80 28.37 24.43
CA VAL A 703 -5.90 27.62 25.07
C VAL A 703 -6.16 26.29 24.34
N PRO A 704 -6.84 25.30 24.97
CA PRO A 704 -7.09 23.99 24.35
C PRO A 704 -7.95 24.02 23.07
N GLY A 705 -8.83 25.01 22.94
CA GLY A 705 -9.77 25.13 21.82
C GLY A 705 -10.45 26.50 21.75
N ALA A 706 -11.22 26.70 20.67
CA ALA A 706 -11.91 27.97 20.43
C ALA A 706 -13.07 28.25 21.41
N PHE A 707 -13.48 27.25 22.20
CA PHE A 707 -14.54 27.38 23.21
C PHE A 707 -14.00 27.91 24.55
N GLU A 708 -12.70 27.76 24.79
CA GLU A 708 -12.00 28.20 25.99
C GLU A 708 -11.48 29.64 25.86
N ILE A 709 -11.37 30.18 24.64
CA ILE A 709 -10.96 31.57 24.37
C ILE A 709 -11.78 32.59 25.20
N PRO A 710 -13.13 32.55 25.26
CA PRO A 710 -13.91 33.50 26.08
C PRO A 710 -13.57 33.45 27.58
N LEU A 711 -13.17 32.29 28.11
CA LEU A 711 -12.77 32.15 29.52
C LEU A 711 -11.39 32.80 29.76
N ALA A 712 -10.43 32.57 28.86
CA ALA A 712 -9.14 33.23 28.90
C ALA A 712 -9.26 34.75 28.76
N CYS A 713 -10.14 35.25 27.87
CA CYS A 713 -10.42 36.68 27.76
C CYS A 713 -10.93 37.27 29.09
N LYS A 714 -11.89 36.60 29.77
CA LYS A 714 -12.38 37.07 31.07
C LYS A 714 -11.30 37.07 32.15
N GLU A 715 -10.39 36.10 32.15
CA GLU A 715 -9.32 36.03 33.15
C GLU A 715 -8.25 37.12 32.93
N LEU A 716 -7.86 37.39 31.68
CA LEU A 716 -6.97 38.50 31.33
C LEU A 716 -7.55 39.86 31.74
N ILE A 717 -8.84 40.08 31.44
CA ILE A 717 -9.57 41.29 31.85
C ILE A 717 -9.66 41.42 33.37
N ARG A 718 -9.98 40.32 34.08
CA ARG A 718 -10.09 40.31 35.55
C ARG A 718 -8.80 40.75 36.24
N ASN A 719 -7.66 40.33 35.72
CA ASN A 719 -6.34 40.69 36.24
C ASN A 719 -5.79 42.00 35.66
N LYS A 720 -6.55 42.70 34.80
CA LYS A 720 -6.14 43.93 34.09
C LYS A 720 -4.81 43.77 33.33
N ALA A 721 -4.61 42.60 32.70
CA ALA A 721 -3.34 42.23 32.07
C ALA A 721 -3.16 42.77 30.62
N CYS A 722 -4.11 43.56 30.10
CA CYS A 722 -4.13 44.00 28.71
C CYS A 722 -5.13 45.14 28.47
N ASP A 723 -4.78 46.11 27.61
CA ASP A 723 -5.70 47.17 27.16
C ASP A 723 -6.67 46.71 26.04
N ALA A 724 -6.24 45.76 25.22
CA ALA A 724 -7.05 45.08 24.21
C ALA A 724 -6.64 43.60 24.09
N ILE A 725 -7.50 42.78 23.50
CA ILE A 725 -7.28 41.34 23.29
C ILE A 725 -7.42 41.02 21.80
N ILE A 726 -6.71 40.02 21.29
CA ILE A 726 -6.91 39.47 19.95
C ILE A 726 -7.27 37.99 20.08
N ALA A 727 -8.48 37.64 19.67
CA ALA A 727 -9.02 36.29 19.75
C ALA A 727 -8.83 35.55 18.42
N LEU A 728 -7.73 34.80 18.30
CA LEU A 728 -7.41 33.99 17.12
C LEU A 728 -7.81 32.52 17.32
N GLY A 729 -8.28 31.85 16.27
CA GLY A 729 -8.60 30.42 16.32
C GLY A 729 -9.23 29.89 15.04
N VAL A 730 -9.50 28.59 14.99
CA VAL A 730 -10.19 27.94 13.87
C VAL A 730 -11.22 26.94 14.41
N ILE A 731 -12.42 26.94 13.83
CA ILE A 731 -13.49 25.98 14.08
C ILE A 731 -13.83 25.36 12.72
N ILE A 732 -13.52 24.07 12.56
CA ILE A 732 -13.75 23.30 11.32
C ILE A 732 -14.99 22.43 11.49
N ARG A 733 -15.84 22.33 10.45
CA ARG A 733 -17.02 21.46 10.46
C ARG A 733 -16.64 19.99 10.63
N GLY A 734 -17.16 19.37 11.69
CA GLY A 734 -17.19 17.93 11.88
C GLY A 734 -18.53 17.31 11.47
N GLY A 735 -18.63 15.98 11.53
CA GLY A 735 -19.86 15.23 11.19
C GLY A 735 -21.01 15.34 12.21
N THR A 736 -21.03 16.36 13.07
CA THR A 736 -22.05 16.56 14.11
C THR A 736 -22.45 18.05 14.22
N PRO A 737 -23.67 18.37 14.74
CA PRO A 737 -24.11 19.76 14.98
C PRO A 737 -23.29 20.54 16.02
N HIS A 738 -22.22 19.96 16.56
CA HIS A 738 -21.33 20.61 17.51
C HIS A 738 -20.60 21.81 16.88
N PHE A 739 -20.37 21.77 15.56
CA PHE A 739 -19.82 22.90 14.80
C PHE A 739 -20.65 24.18 14.99
N GLU A 740 -21.96 24.12 14.76
CA GLU A 740 -22.88 25.24 14.91
C GLU A 740 -22.88 25.81 16.33
N TYR A 741 -22.85 24.93 17.34
CA TYR A 741 -22.83 25.35 18.74
C TYR A 741 -21.51 26.03 19.11
N LEU A 742 -20.36 25.45 18.76
CA LEU A 742 -19.05 26.08 19.02
C LEU A 742 -18.92 27.42 18.29
N ALA A 743 -19.21 27.45 16.99
CA ALA A 743 -19.15 28.65 16.16
C ALA A 743 -20.04 29.78 16.70
N THR A 744 -21.29 29.46 17.05
CA THR A 744 -22.25 30.46 17.55
C THR A 744 -21.87 30.96 18.94
N GLN A 745 -21.51 30.08 19.87
CA GLN A 745 -21.27 30.46 21.26
C GLN A 745 -19.93 31.20 21.41
N SER A 746 -18.83 30.71 20.83
CA SER A 746 -17.53 31.43 20.91
C SER A 746 -17.64 32.86 20.37
N THR A 747 -18.34 33.04 19.23
CA THR A 747 -18.58 34.36 18.64
C THR A 747 -19.41 35.27 19.56
N ARG A 748 -20.54 34.77 20.08
CA ARG A 748 -21.41 35.54 20.98
C ARG A 748 -20.72 35.89 22.29
N SER A 749 -20.01 34.95 22.91
CA SER A 749 -19.34 35.18 24.18
C SER A 749 -18.21 36.21 24.05
N ILE A 750 -17.41 36.19 22.99
CA ILE A 750 -16.35 37.19 22.78
C ILE A 750 -16.94 38.59 22.58
N LEU A 751 -17.98 38.72 21.74
CA LEU A 751 -18.67 40.00 21.55
C LEU A 751 -19.27 40.53 22.87
N GLN A 752 -19.94 39.65 23.62
CA GLN A 752 -20.54 39.99 24.92
C GLN A 752 -19.46 40.46 25.92
N ILE A 753 -18.30 39.79 25.98
CA ILE A 753 -17.18 40.18 26.85
C ILE A 753 -16.65 41.57 26.48
N SER A 754 -16.46 41.85 25.18
CA SER A 754 -15.97 43.15 24.72
C SER A 754 -16.94 44.29 25.08
N VAL A 755 -18.25 44.04 24.99
CA VAL A 755 -19.30 44.98 25.40
C VAL A 755 -19.36 45.14 26.92
N ASP A 756 -19.48 44.05 27.68
CA ASP A 756 -19.66 44.06 29.14
C ASP A 756 -18.48 44.68 29.90
N HIS A 757 -17.26 44.53 29.38
CA HIS A 757 -16.03 44.98 30.02
C HIS A 757 -15.39 46.21 29.35
N HIS A 758 -16.00 46.73 28.27
CA HIS A 758 -15.55 47.92 27.52
C HIS A 758 -14.10 47.86 27.01
N ILE A 759 -13.60 46.65 26.72
CA ILE A 759 -12.25 46.38 26.22
C ILE A 759 -12.34 45.90 24.76
N PRO A 760 -11.58 46.49 23.81
CA PRO A 760 -11.56 46.02 22.42
C PRO A 760 -11.10 44.57 22.31
N ILE A 761 -11.86 43.74 21.59
CA ILE A 761 -11.42 42.38 21.23
C ILE A 761 -11.40 42.20 19.71
N GLY A 762 -10.20 42.13 19.14
CA GLY A 762 -9.99 41.83 17.72
C GLY A 762 -10.41 40.38 17.42
N TYR A 763 -11.48 40.21 16.64
CA TYR A 763 -12.03 38.88 16.35
C TYR A 763 -11.38 38.25 15.10
N GLY A 764 -10.61 37.18 15.31
CA GLY A 764 -9.93 36.39 14.28
C GLY A 764 -10.19 34.89 14.38
N ILE A 765 -11.31 34.45 14.96
CA ILE A 765 -11.72 33.04 14.91
C ILE A 765 -12.36 32.73 13.56
N LEU A 766 -11.80 31.78 12.83
CA LEU A 766 -12.29 31.32 11.53
C LEU A 766 -13.27 30.16 11.67
N THR A 767 -14.53 30.39 11.31
CA THR A 767 -15.57 29.35 11.20
C THR A 767 -15.62 28.85 9.75
N VAL A 768 -15.32 27.57 9.52
CA VAL A 768 -15.05 27.02 8.18
C VAL A 768 -15.55 25.59 7.98
N GLU A 769 -15.85 25.25 6.73
CA GLU A 769 -16.33 23.94 6.29
C GLU A 769 -15.21 22.87 6.24
N ASN A 770 -13.95 23.28 6.02
CA ASN A 770 -12.80 22.39 5.90
C ASN A 770 -11.46 23.13 6.18
N LEU A 771 -10.36 22.37 6.25
CA LEU A 771 -9.03 22.91 6.51
C LEU A 771 -8.51 23.85 5.40
N SER A 772 -8.84 23.58 4.13
CA SER A 772 -8.41 24.45 3.01
C SER A 772 -9.01 25.85 3.15
N GLN A 773 -10.29 25.95 3.50
CA GLN A 773 -10.95 27.23 3.77
C GLN A 773 -10.40 27.94 5.03
N ALA A 774 -9.87 27.19 6.01
CA ALA A 774 -9.14 27.79 7.13
C ALA A 774 -7.87 28.49 6.64
N LEU A 775 -7.06 27.80 5.84
CA LEU A 775 -5.80 28.33 5.30
C LEU A 775 -6.04 29.50 4.35
N GLU A 776 -7.05 29.41 3.47
CA GLU A 776 -7.43 30.50 2.57
C GLU A 776 -7.71 31.80 3.35
N ARG A 777 -8.52 31.70 4.41
CA ARG A 777 -8.97 32.85 5.22
C ARG A 777 -8.01 33.23 6.34
N ALA A 778 -6.94 32.48 6.58
CA ALA A 778 -5.92 32.80 7.59
C ALA A 778 -4.84 33.74 7.04
N GLY A 779 -4.45 33.60 5.77
CA GLY A 779 -3.30 34.33 5.19
C GLY A 779 -3.37 34.69 3.70
N SER A 780 -4.28 34.08 2.92
CA SER A 780 -4.15 34.09 1.45
C SER A 780 -4.75 35.34 0.76
N LYS A 781 -5.38 35.15 -0.42
CA LYS A 781 -5.92 36.21 -1.30
C LYS A 781 -6.91 37.17 -0.63
N GLN A 782 -7.52 36.77 0.50
CA GLN A 782 -8.53 37.57 1.21
C GLN A 782 -7.91 38.52 2.25
N GLY A 783 -6.68 38.26 2.70
CA GLY A 783 -6.04 38.95 3.83
C GLY A 783 -5.42 37.96 4.82
N ASN A 784 -4.59 38.47 5.72
CA ASN A 784 -4.09 37.71 6.87
C ASN A 784 -4.94 38.04 8.10
N LYS A 785 -5.62 37.04 8.68
CA LYS A 785 -6.64 37.29 9.70
C LYS A 785 -6.06 37.71 11.05
N GLY A 786 -4.81 37.33 11.33
CA GLY A 786 -4.05 37.87 12.47
C GLY A 786 -3.86 39.38 12.34
N ARG A 787 -3.38 39.83 11.17
CA ARG A 787 -3.23 41.25 10.83
C ARG A 787 -4.54 42.03 10.90
N GLU A 788 -5.61 41.52 10.31
CA GLU A 788 -6.94 42.17 10.36
C GLU A 788 -7.44 42.33 11.80
N ALA A 789 -7.33 41.29 12.63
CA ALA A 789 -7.79 41.32 14.01
C ALA A 789 -6.92 42.25 14.88
N ALA A 790 -5.62 42.34 14.61
CA ALA A 790 -4.71 43.29 15.24
C ALA A 790 -5.06 44.75 14.87
N LEU A 791 -5.22 45.07 13.58
CA LEU A 791 -5.60 46.41 13.13
C LEU A 791 -6.95 46.85 13.74
N ALA A 792 -7.96 45.99 13.72
CA ALA A 792 -9.26 46.30 14.32
C ALA A 792 -9.18 46.55 15.85
N ALA A 793 -8.30 45.86 16.57
CA ALA A 793 -8.06 46.11 17.99
C ALA A 793 -7.36 47.47 18.23
N ILE A 794 -6.32 47.79 17.42
CA ILE A 794 -5.57 49.06 17.49
C ILE A 794 -6.49 50.25 17.17
N GLU A 795 -7.28 50.18 16.10
CA GLU A 795 -8.22 51.24 15.71
C GLU A 795 -9.29 51.48 16.79
N MET A 796 -9.84 50.41 17.37
CA MET A 796 -10.82 50.52 18.46
C MET A 796 -10.22 51.06 19.76
N LEU A 797 -8.94 50.79 20.06
CA LEU A 797 -8.21 51.45 21.15
C LEU A 797 -8.07 52.96 20.89
N ALA A 798 -7.61 53.34 19.69
CA ALA A 798 -7.43 54.75 19.32
C ALA A 798 -8.76 55.53 19.38
N ILE A 799 -9.87 54.93 18.93
CA ILE A 799 -11.22 55.49 19.06
C ILE A 799 -11.62 55.61 20.54
N SER A 800 -11.36 54.59 21.36
CA SER A 800 -11.65 54.62 22.81
C SER A 800 -10.90 55.76 23.51
N GLU A 801 -9.61 55.95 23.20
CA GLU A 801 -8.84 57.09 23.72
C GLU A 801 -9.35 58.44 23.23
N ALA A 802 -9.63 58.59 21.94
CA ALA A 802 -10.12 59.84 21.37
C ALA A 802 -11.44 60.26 22.02
N LEU A 803 -12.37 59.31 22.22
CA LEU A 803 -13.63 59.55 22.93
C LEU A 803 -13.38 59.91 24.41
N LYS A 804 -12.50 59.19 25.13
CA LYS A 804 -12.15 59.50 26.53
C LYS A 804 -11.60 60.92 26.69
N LYS A 805 -10.70 61.35 25.79
CA LYS A 805 -10.15 62.72 25.75
C LYS A 805 -11.27 63.74 25.49
N HIS A 806 -12.12 63.50 24.49
CA HIS A 806 -13.22 64.41 24.15
C HIS A 806 -14.36 64.47 25.18
N THR A 807 -14.43 63.51 26.12
CA THR A 807 -15.30 63.56 27.32
C THR A 807 -14.60 64.08 28.58
N ALA A 808 -13.29 64.33 28.55
CA ALA A 808 -12.54 64.98 29.62
C ALA A 808 -12.33 66.48 29.35
N ASP A 809 -12.37 66.90 28.08
CA ASP A 809 -12.37 68.30 27.63
C ASP A 809 -13.79 68.96 27.72
N ARG A 810 -14.69 68.43 28.56
CA ARG A 810 -16.08 68.89 28.76
C ARG A 810 -16.51 68.82 30.23
#